data_AF-A0A4Z1C403-F1
#
_entry.id   AF-A0A4Z1C403-F1
#
_cell.length_a   1.000
_cell.length_b   1.000
_cell.length_c   1.000
_cell.angle_alpha   90.00
_cell.angle_beta   90.00
_cell.angle_gamma   90.00
#
_symmetry.space_group_name_H-M   'P 1'
#
loop_
_entity.id
_entity.type
_entity.pdbx_description
1 polymer ?
#
loop_
_entity_poly.entity_id
_entity_poly.type
_entity_poly.pdbx_seq_one_letter_code
_entity_poly.pdbx_strand_id
1 'polypeptide(L)'
;MTPASIEKTPGEQQAARILVVDDDPRLLASLSSLLEQQGHDVVEAEGGKAALRAIDDHPFDLAMLDLRMPDVDGFDLMEKLAKVQPDCGAIVVSGESSFAAVSRALRRGALDYIRKPFDPEELLAIVNSVLTKRSLIRAHEHVSMRLEKSEELHRYIVNSSPDIVFMLDRQGRFCFVNSKVESLLGYQQAELIGRHFRHILDNRDLARGTYALTGPNISAHNPRTLEVRLKTRGSRKATRHFEITAFPIDAETWPHDNGDISHRSAARYYGTARDVTERKEAEAFINFQAYHDLLTRLPNRALFKDRLDLAITHARRSKQKLAVMFLDLDRFKVINDTLGHAMGDRLLQAVTHRLEQCLRKGDTLSRFGGDEFTLLLPSINSHEDARQISKKLIKALREPFQLGSHEVFVGVSIGIATYPEAGDSMDQLIQNADIAMYHVKARGKDGYRFFSETMSVDTADRLNLERDLRLALDRDELRVFYQPQVCSTTNRVVGLEALVRWEHPQQGLLYPRDFLPLAEETKLISRLSERVLDIACRDVGDWIRDGHEHLRLAVNLSPLQVEHPRFVSTLMDQLRAHNFPPGNLEIEITENVIMKDLEHISQKLRELAALGVRIAIDDFGTGYSSLNYIHRLPIHTLKVDQSFVRGIRSGEDEACIVNAIIAMAHGLRLEIVAEGVETDEQLAYLKNLGCHQVQGFYYGPARPKEMIEKSLGQIPARAASF
;
A
#
# COMPACT_ATOMS: atom_id res chain seq x y z
N MET A 1 24.29 21.24 -42.83
CA MET A 1 24.12 21.85 -44.16
C MET A 1 24.52 23.31 -44.08
N THR A 2 25.76 23.60 -44.50
CA THR A 2 26.23 24.72 -45.34
C THR A 2 27.74 24.52 -45.44
N PRO A 3 28.27 24.01 -46.57
CA PRO A 3 29.70 23.82 -46.76
C PRO A 3 30.27 25.09 -47.39
N ALA A 4 31.03 25.89 -46.65
CA ALA A 4 31.79 26.99 -47.24
C ALA A 4 32.87 27.50 -46.28
N SER A 5 34.03 26.87 -46.26
CA SER A 5 35.30 27.61 -46.13
C SER A 5 36.39 26.77 -46.80
N ILE A 6 36.70 27.15 -48.03
CA ILE A 6 37.77 26.60 -48.84
C ILE A 6 39.07 26.72 -48.04
N GLU A 7 39.77 25.60 -47.82
CA GLU A 7 41.19 25.59 -47.51
C GLU A 7 41.91 26.29 -48.66
N LYS A 8 42.35 27.53 -48.45
CA LYS A 8 43.14 28.29 -49.41
C LYS A 8 44.63 28.13 -49.12
N THR A 9 45.35 27.79 -50.17
CA THR A 9 46.80 27.57 -50.27
C THR A 9 47.61 28.78 -49.76
N PRO A 10 48.74 28.58 -49.06
CA PRO A 10 49.57 29.68 -48.57
C PRO A 10 50.39 30.27 -49.74
N GLY A 11 49.96 31.41 -50.27
CA GLY A 11 50.67 32.10 -51.36
C GLY A 11 49.93 33.24 -52.06
N GLU A 12 48.60 33.35 -51.93
CA GLU A 12 47.85 34.50 -52.45
C GLU A 12 47.87 35.64 -51.40
N GLN A 13 48.57 36.75 -51.69
CA GLN A 13 48.44 37.98 -50.91
C GLN A 13 46.98 38.44 -50.98
N GLN A 14 46.28 38.36 -49.85
CA GLN A 14 44.90 38.79 -49.73
C GLN A 14 44.83 40.31 -49.96
N ALA A 15 43.91 40.75 -50.83
CA ALA A 15 43.66 42.17 -51.09
C ALA A 15 43.21 42.86 -49.79
N ALA A 16 44.17 43.45 -49.07
CA ALA A 16 43.91 44.27 -47.88
C ALA A 16 43.25 45.59 -48.26
N ARG A 17 42.35 46.08 -47.41
CA ARG A 17 41.73 47.40 -47.61
C ARG A 17 42.56 48.48 -46.92
N ILE A 18 43.14 49.38 -47.70
CA ILE A 18 44.09 50.38 -47.23
C ILE A 18 43.51 51.78 -47.36
N LEU A 19 43.41 52.50 -46.25
CA LEU A 19 43.07 53.93 -46.25
C LEU A 19 44.35 54.74 -46.47
N VAL A 20 44.41 55.56 -47.51
CA VAL A 20 45.52 56.49 -47.74
C VAL A 20 45.03 57.91 -47.51
N VAL A 21 45.71 58.64 -46.63
CA VAL A 21 45.32 59.99 -46.21
C VAL A 21 46.46 60.96 -46.42
N ASP A 22 46.24 61.95 -47.27
CA ASP A 22 47.20 63.01 -47.57
C ASP A 22 46.45 64.27 -48.00
N ASP A 23 47.01 65.47 -47.79
CA ASP A 23 46.46 66.73 -48.29
C ASP A 23 47.05 67.14 -49.65
N ASP A 24 48.11 66.46 -50.14
CA ASP A 24 48.61 66.60 -51.50
C ASP A 24 47.93 65.58 -52.44
N PRO A 25 47.01 66.02 -53.34
CA PRO A 25 46.28 65.11 -54.23
C PRO A 25 47.20 64.37 -55.21
N ARG A 26 48.40 64.89 -55.50
CA ARG A 26 49.36 64.19 -56.37
C ARG A 26 50.02 63.02 -55.65
N LEU A 27 50.35 63.21 -54.38
CA LEU A 27 50.96 62.18 -53.56
C LEU A 27 49.95 61.10 -53.21
N LEU A 28 48.71 61.50 -52.89
CA LEU A 28 47.56 60.62 -52.69
C LEU A 28 47.37 59.68 -53.89
N ALA A 29 47.19 60.22 -55.10
CA ALA A 29 47.00 59.43 -56.31
C ALA A 29 48.19 58.52 -56.63
N SER A 30 49.42 58.97 -56.34
CA SER A 30 50.63 58.17 -56.55
C SER A 30 50.73 56.98 -55.58
N LEU A 31 50.39 57.19 -54.30
CA LEU A 31 50.39 56.14 -53.29
C LEU A 31 49.30 55.11 -53.57
N SER A 32 48.10 55.57 -53.90
CA SER A 32 46.99 54.67 -54.21
C SER A 32 47.28 53.84 -55.44
N SER A 33 47.76 54.45 -56.53
CA SER A 33 48.10 53.71 -57.74
C SER A 33 49.18 52.65 -57.49
N LEU A 34 50.16 52.93 -56.62
CA LEU A 34 51.21 51.97 -56.26
C LEU A 34 50.65 50.78 -55.48
N LEU A 35 49.75 51.02 -54.53
CA LEU A 35 49.12 49.99 -53.70
C LEU A 35 48.09 49.16 -54.47
N GLU A 36 47.31 49.81 -55.34
CA GLU A 36 46.36 49.16 -56.26
C GLU A 36 47.07 48.23 -57.25
N GLN A 37 48.25 48.62 -57.75
CA GLN A 37 49.08 47.76 -58.59
C GLN A 37 49.56 46.48 -57.87
N GLN A 38 49.65 46.50 -56.54
CA GLN A 38 49.93 45.32 -55.72
C GLN A 38 48.65 44.52 -55.35
N GLY A 39 47.50 44.92 -55.88
CA GLY A 39 46.23 44.21 -55.69
C GLY A 39 45.49 44.55 -54.39
N HIS A 40 45.81 45.66 -53.73
CA HIS A 40 45.08 46.14 -52.55
C HIS A 40 43.86 46.99 -52.93
N ASP A 41 42.82 46.97 -52.09
CA ASP A 41 41.66 47.86 -52.24
C ASP A 41 41.96 49.18 -51.52
N VAL A 42 42.16 50.26 -52.28
CA VAL A 42 42.60 51.54 -51.71
C VAL A 42 41.45 52.52 -51.62
N VAL A 43 41.29 53.14 -50.46
CA VAL A 43 40.36 54.26 -50.25
C VAL A 43 41.18 55.53 -50.04
N GLU A 44 40.99 56.47 -50.93
CA GLU A 44 41.61 57.80 -50.87
C GLU A 44 40.82 58.75 -49.96
N ALA A 45 41.55 59.49 -49.13
CA ALA A 45 40.99 60.57 -48.35
C ALA A 45 41.86 61.83 -48.46
N GLU A 46 41.35 62.85 -49.15
CA GLU A 46 41.99 64.16 -49.27
C GLU A 46 41.80 64.94 -47.95
N GLY A 47 42.82 64.88 -47.10
CA GLY A 47 42.84 65.49 -45.78
C GLY A 47 42.02 64.77 -44.69
N GLY A 48 42.24 65.18 -43.44
CA GLY A 48 41.76 64.41 -42.29
C GLY A 48 40.24 64.39 -42.06
N LYS A 49 39.47 65.37 -42.55
CA LYS A 49 37.98 65.32 -42.47
C LYS A 49 37.39 64.23 -43.37
N ALA A 50 37.96 64.03 -44.56
CA ALA A 50 37.57 62.96 -45.46
C ALA A 50 37.91 61.59 -44.85
N ALA A 51 39.09 61.48 -44.23
CA ALA A 51 39.52 60.27 -43.55
C ALA A 51 38.60 59.88 -42.38
N LEU A 52 38.18 60.86 -41.55
CA LEU A 52 37.24 60.59 -40.46
C LEU A 52 35.91 59.99 -40.94
N ARG A 53 35.37 60.49 -42.06
CA ARG A 53 34.15 59.93 -42.67
C ARG A 53 34.41 58.52 -43.18
N ALA A 54 35.51 58.31 -43.90
CA ALA A 54 35.88 57.00 -44.42
C ALA A 54 36.02 55.94 -43.30
N ILE A 55 36.63 56.31 -42.16
CA ILE A 55 36.81 55.44 -40.98
C ILE A 55 35.47 55.07 -40.33
N ASP A 56 34.49 55.97 -40.32
CA ASP A 56 33.16 55.66 -39.76
C ASP A 56 32.33 54.79 -40.73
N ASP A 57 32.56 54.90 -42.05
CA ASP A 57 31.78 54.20 -43.08
C ASP A 57 32.30 52.79 -43.43
N HIS A 58 33.62 52.55 -43.32
CA HIS A 58 34.25 51.32 -43.82
C HIS A 58 35.37 50.80 -42.91
N PRO A 59 35.48 49.47 -42.70
CA PRO A 59 36.60 48.87 -42.00
C PRO A 59 37.86 48.82 -42.88
N PHE A 60 39.01 49.13 -42.29
CA PHE A 60 40.33 49.08 -42.94
C PHE A 60 41.26 48.09 -42.25
N ASP A 61 42.15 47.48 -43.04
CA ASP A 61 43.23 46.63 -42.53
C ASP A 61 44.48 47.45 -42.20
N LEU A 62 44.69 48.55 -42.93
CA LEU A 62 45.81 49.45 -42.79
C LEU A 62 45.41 50.88 -43.14
N ALA A 63 45.92 51.86 -42.40
CA ALA A 63 45.77 53.28 -42.69
C ALA A 63 47.16 53.91 -42.82
N MET A 64 47.41 54.57 -43.94
CA MET A 64 48.60 55.35 -44.21
C MET A 64 48.25 56.83 -44.04
N LEU A 65 48.86 57.49 -43.06
CA LEU A 65 48.41 58.78 -42.56
C LEU A 65 49.54 59.83 -42.67
N ASP A 66 49.29 60.94 -43.36
CA ASP A 66 50.11 62.14 -43.16
C ASP A 66 49.86 62.74 -41.78
N LEU A 67 50.92 63.27 -41.16
CA LEU A 67 50.84 64.00 -39.90
C LEU A 67 50.36 65.44 -40.09
N ARG A 68 50.83 66.13 -41.14
CA ARG A 68 50.58 67.57 -41.27
C ARG A 68 49.51 67.87 -42.32
N MET A 69 48.26 67.86 -41.88
CA MET A 69 47.13 68.28 -42.68
C MET A 69 46.47 69.53 -42.08
N PRO A 70 45.96 70.47 -42.90
CA PRO A 70 45.44 71.76 -42.43
C PRO A 70 44.14 71.67 -41.61
N ASP A 71 43.37 70.59 -41.76
CA ASP A 71 42.06 70.44 -41.12
C ASP A 71 42.09 69.63 -39.81
N VAL A 72 42.64 68.41 -39.85
CA VAL A 72 42.73 67.46 -38.72
C VAL A 72 44.11 66.83 -38.76
N ASP A 73 44.84 66.88 -37.65
CA ASP A 73 46.18 66.31 -37.52
C ASP A 73 46.15 64.78 -37.64
N GLY A 74 47.15 64.17 -38.29
CA GLY A 74 47.30 62.73 -38.38
C GLY A 74 47.35 62.03 -37.01
N PHE A 75 47.83 62.72 -35.97
CA PHE A 75 47.79 62.17 -34.60
C PHE A 75 46.37 62.01 -34.05
N ASP A 76 45.42 62.87 -34.43
CA ASP A 76 44.03 62.80 -33.97
C ASP A 76 43.28 61.68 -34.71
N LEU A 77 43.61 61.47 -36.00
CA LEU A 77 43.13 60.33 -36.79
C LEU A 77 43.58 59.00 -36.21
N MET A 78 44.84 58.89 -35.79
CA MET A 78 45.34 57.68 -35.13
C MET A 78 44.59 57.36 -33.83
N GLU A 79 44.29 58.38 -33.02
CA GLU A 79 43.53 58.18 -31.78
C GLU A 79 42.09 57.72 -32.06
N LYS A 80 41.45 58.27 -33.10
CA LYS A 80 40.13 57.84 -33.56
C LYS A 80 40.18 56.40 -34.10
N LEU A 81 41.17 56.06 -34.93
CA LEU A 81 41.38 54.70 -35.44
C LEU A 81 41.52 53.69 -34.30
N ALA A 82 42.36 53.99 -33.30
CA ALA A 82 42.55 53.10 -32.15
C ALA A 82 41.25 52.85 -31.34
N LYS A 83 40.29 53.79 -31.36
CA LYS A 83 39.00 53.68 -30.66
C LYS A 83 37.92 52.98 -31.49
N VAL A 84 37.82 53.29 -32.78
CA VAL A 84 36.72 52.84 -33.66
C VAL A 84 37.09 51.54 -34.38
N GLN A 85 38.35 51.43 -34.80
CA GLN A 85 38.89 50.29 -35.53
C GLN A 85 40.25 49.88 -34.92
N PRO A 86 40.26 49.32 -33.69
CA PRO A 86 41.49 48.84 -33.04
C PRO A 86 42.21 47.75 -33.87
N ASP A 87 41.50 47.19 -34.85
CA ASP A 87 41.99 46.21 -35.80
C ASP A 87 42.70 46.73 -37.04
N CYS A 88 42.67 48.05 -37.29
CA CYS A 88 43.37 48.69 -38.40
C CYS A 88 44.82 49.00 -38.00
N GLY A 89 45.80 48.55 -38.80
CA GLY A 89 47.17 49.02 -38.65
C GLY A 89 47.30 50.49 -39.03
N ALA A 90 48.23 51.23 -38.41
CA ALA A 90 48.51 52.61 -38.82
C ALA A 90 49.99 52.77 -39.19
N ILE A 91 50.27 53.25 -40.39
CA ILE A 91 51.59 53.69 -40.82
C ILE A 91 51.54 55.19 -41.01
N VAL A 92 52.53 55.89 -40.49
CA VAL A 92 52.62 57.33 -40.63
C VAL A 92 53.53 57.67 -41.80
N VAL A 93 53.11 58.57 -42.70
CA VAL A 93 53.86 59.00 -43.88
C VAL A 93 54.15 60.50 -43.79
N SER A 94 55.38 60.93 -43.53
CA SER A 94 55.67 62.36 -43.33
C SER A 94 57.05 62.79 -43.84
N GLY A 95 57.16 64.05 -44.27
CA GLY A 95 58.43 64.68 -44.68
C GLY A 95 59.30 65.14 -43.50
N GLU A 96 58.80 65.08 -42.27
CA GLU A 96 59.54 65.46 -41.08
C GLU A 96 60.53 64.36 -40.69
N SER A 97 61.81 64.70 -40.53
CA SER A 97 62.86 63.74 -40.17
C SER A 97 63.35 63.89 -38.72
N SER A 98 62.58 64.57 -37.87
CA SER A 98 62.94 64.74 -36.47
C SER A 98 62.71 63.42 -35.71
N PHE A 99 63.71 62.97 -34.95
CA PHE A 99 63.58 61.78 -34.10
C PHE A 99 62.40 61.88 -33.12
N ALA A 100 62.04 63.11 -32.73
CA ALA A 100 60.90 63.42 -31.88
C ALA A 100 59.55 63.05 -32.53
N ALA A 101 59.36 63.34 -33.82
CA ALA A 101 58.12 63.03 -34.55
C ALA A 101 57.92 61.52 -34.71
N VAL A 102 58.96 60.78 -35.13
CA VAL A 102 58.93 59.32 -35.27
C VAL A 102 58.64 58.64 -33.92
N SER A 103 59.35 59.04 -32.87
CA SER A 103 59.15 58.48 -31.52
C SER A 103 57.77 58.80 -30.94
N ARG A 104 57.13 59.90 -31.38
CA ARG A 104 55.77 60.26 -30.97
C ARG A 104 54.72 59.42 -31.71
N ALA A 105 54.91 59.17 -33.01
CA ALA A 105 54.04 58.32 -33.81
C ALA A 105 53.98 56.88 -33.27
N LEU A 106 55.14 56.25 -33.05
CA LEU A 106 55.22 54.86 -32.54
C LEU A 106 54.60 54.74 -31.13
N ARG A 107 54.87 55.71 -30.24
CA ARG A 107 54.27 55.73 -28.89
C ARG A 107 52.75 55.90 -28.88
N ARG A 108 52.17 56.44 -29.96
CA ARG A 108 50.71 56.58 -30.13
C ARG A 108 50.08 55.41 -30.90
N GLY A 109 50.83 54.34 -31.15
CA GLY A 109 50.30 53.11 -31.75
C GLY A 109 50.49 52.98 -33.26
N ALA A 110 51.29 53.84 -33.89
CA ALA A 110 51.72 53.58 -35.27
C ALA A 110 52.58 52.30 -35.30
N LEU A 111 52.31 51.44 -36.27
CA LEU A 111 53.05 50.20 -36.49
C LEU A 111 54.37 50.45 -37.20
N ASP A 112 54.42 51.48 -38.05
CA ASP A 112 55.66 51.92 -38.70
C ASP A 112 55.59 53.38 -39.19
N TYR A 113 56.70 53.90 -39.72
CA TYR A 113 56.88 55.26 -40.20
C TYR A 113 57.62 55.30 -41.54
N ILE A 114 57.08 56.07 -42.51
CA ILE A 114 57.64 56.26 -43.85
C ILE A 114 58.00 57.74 -44.07
N ARG A 115 59.21 57.98 -44.59
CA ARG A 115 59.73 59.33 -44.81
C ARG A 115 59.50 59.81 -46.25
N LYS A 116 59.06 61.06 -46.44
CA LYS A 116 58.99 61.71 -47.77
C LYS A 116 60.32 62.43 -48.14
N PRO A 117 60.83 62.32 -49.38
CA PRO A 117 60.43 61.38 -50.43
C PRO A 117 60.84 59.94 -50.07
N PHE A 118 60.01 58.95 -50.42
CA PHE A 118 60.22 57.53 -50.14
C PHE A 118 60.58 56.76 -51.41
N ASP A 119 61.29 55.65 -51.24
CA ASP A 119 61.49 54.67 -52.30
C ASP A 119 60.24 53.75 -52.40
N PRO A 120 59.69 53.50 -53.61
CA PRO A 120 58.54 52.62 -53.78
C PRO A 120 58.75 51.20 -53.22
N GLU A 121 59.95 50.62 -53.32
CA GLU A 121 60.23 49.28 -52.80
C GLU A 121 60.24 49.26 -51.26
N GLU A 122 60.80 50.29 -50.64
CA GLU A 122 60.83 50.45 -49.17
C GLU A 122 59.42 50.57 -48.60
N LEU A 123 58.57 51.38 -49.24
CA LEU A 123 57.17 51.54 -48.84
C LEU A 123 56.41 50.22 -48.89
N LEU A 124 56.53 49.48 -49.99
CA LEU A 124 55.85 48.20 -50.16
C LEU A 124 56.35 47.14 -49.17
N ALA A 125 57.64 47.14 -48.83
CA ALA A 125 58.19 46.24 -47.82
C ALA A 125 57.59 46.51 -46.43
N ILE A 126 57.47 47.78 -46.04
CA ILE A 126 56.87 48.19 -44.76
C ILE A 126 55.39 47.82 -44.70
N VAL A 127 54.63 48.13 -45.75
CA VAL A 127 53.20 47.79 -45.86
C VAL A 127 52.98 46.28 -45.71
N ASN A 128 53.76 45.46 -46.43
CA ASN A 128 53.67 44.01 -46.35
C ASN A 128 54.03 43.45 -44.96
N SER A 129 55.08 43.98 -44.33
CA SER A 129 55.49 43.59 -42.97
C SER A 129 54.38 43.87 -41.95
N VAL A 130 53.77 45.04 -42.03
CA VAL A 130 52.69 45.47 -41.13
C VAL A 130 51.44 44.61 -41.32
N LEU A 131 51.02 44.37 -42.57
CA LEU A 131 49.87 43.52 -42.88
C LEU A 131 50.08 42.08 -42.41
N THR A 132 51.28 41.51 -42.62
CA THR A 132 51.64 40.16 -42.17
C THR A 132 51.56 40.05 -40.64
N LYS A 133 52.15 41.01 -39.93
CA LYS A 133 52.13 41.05 -38.46
C LYS A 133 50.70 41.14 -37.91
N ARG A 134 49.82 41.94 -38.54
CA ARG A 134 48.42 42.07 -38.13
C ARG A 134 47.62 40.78 -38.38
N SER A 135 47.83 40.14 -39.52
CA SER A 135 47.20 38.85 -39.84
C SER A 135 47.56 37.77 -38.81
N LEU A 136 48.82 37.73 -38.37
CA LEU A 136 49.28 36.78 -37.35
C LEU A 136 48.61 36.98 -35.98
N ILE A 137 48.48 38.23 -35.54
CA ILE A 137 47.82 38.57 -34.27
C ILE A 137 46.34 38.16 -34.29
N ARG A 138 45.61 38.51 -35.36
CA ARG A 138 44.20 38.12 -35.53
C ARG A 138 44.02 36.59 -35.52
N ALA A 139 44.91 35.87 -36.20
CA ALA A 139 44.86 34.40 -36.22
C ALA A 139 45.08 33.79 -34.83
N HIS A 140 46.01 34.34 -34.04
CA HIS A 140 46.28 33.87 -32.69
C HIS A 140 45.10 34.08 -31.74
N GLU A 141 44.52 35.29 -31.73
CA GLU A 141 43.36 35.61 -30.88
C GLU A 141 42.15 34.73 -31.20
N HIS A 142 41.89 34.48 -32.49
CA HIS A 142 40.81 33.61 -32.93
C HIS A 142 40.99 32.16 -32.47
N VAL A 143 42.21 31.62 -32.54
CA VAL A 143 42.51 30.27 -32.04
C VAL A 143 42.34 30.18 -30.53
N SER A 144 42.88 31.15 -29.78
CA SER A 144 42.75 31.19 -28.31
C SER A 144 41.29 31.24 -27.86
N MET A 145 40.46 32.08 -28.51
CA MET A 145 39.03 32.15 -28.21
C MET A 145 38.29 30.84 -28.53
N ARG A 146 38.64 30.16 -29.64
CA ARG A 146 38.05 28.85 -29.97
C ARG A 146 38.44 27.79 -28.94
N LEU A 147 39.68 27.81 -28.46
CA LEU A 147 40.17 26.88 -27.44
C LEU A 147 39.43 27.10 -26.11
N GLU A 148 39.33 28.34 -25.65
CA GLU A 148 38.63 28.71 -24.42
C GLU A 148 37.16 28.27 -24.47
N LYS A 149 36.43 28.61 -25.55
CA LYS A 149 35.05 28.16 -25.76
C LYS A 149 34.91 26.64 -25.77
N SER A 150 35.85 25.93 -26.38
CA SER A 150 35.85 24.46 -26.41
C SER A 150 36.08 23.87 -25.02
N GLU A 151 37.01 24.42 -24.24
CA GLU A 151 37.27 23.96 -22.88
C GLU A 151 36.08 24.20 -21.94
N GLU A 152 35.43 25.37 -22.06
CA GLU A 152 34.21 25.69 -21.31
C GLU A 152 33.09 24.70 -21.63
N LEU A 153 32.84 24.44 -22.92
CA LEU A 153 31.84 23.47 -23.37
C LEU A 153 32.11 22.07 -22.83
N HIS A 154 33.36 21.58 -22.92
CA HIS A 154 33.73 20.27 -22.38
C HIS A 154 33.53 20.18 -20.86
N ARG A 155 33.96 21.22 -20.12
CA ARG A 155 33.79 21.29 -18.67
C ARG A 155 32.32 21.31 -18.27
N TYR A 156 31.50 22.04 -19.03
CA TYR A 156 30.05 22.07 -18.85
C TYR A 156 29.41 20.70 -19.07
N ILE A 157 29.73 20.02 -20.18
CA ILE A 157 29.17 18.69 -20.50
C ILE A 157 29.52 17.67 -19.39
N VAL A 158 30.77 17.63 -18.94
CA VAL A 158 31.22 16.66 -17.93
C VAL A 158 30.63 16.95 -16.56
N ASN A 159 30.52 18.22 -16.15
CA ASN A 159 29.92 18.58 -14.86
C ASN A 159 28.39 18.57 -14.86
N SER A 160 27.75 18.70 -16.03
CA SER A 160 26.30 18.56 -16.19
C SER A 160 25.86 17.10 -16.30
N SER A 161 26.80 16.15 -16.38
CA SER A 161 26.49 14.72 -16.35
C SER A 161 25.75 14.36 -15.05
N PRO A 162 24.67 13.55 -15.13
CA PRO A 162 23.98 13.05 -13.95
C PRO A 162 24.84 12.07 -13.12
N ASP A 163 25.84 11.46 -13.75
CA ASP A 163 26.72 10.47 -13.15
C ASP A 163 28.03 11.11 -12.66
N ILE A 164 28.67 10.46 -11.68
CA ILE A 164 30.04 10.84 -11.29
C ILE A 164 30.97 10.35 -12.40
N VAL A 165 31.65 11.28 -13.06
CA VAL A 165 32.67 10.96 -14.07
C VAL A 165 34.02 11.03 -13.38
N PHE A 166 34.83 9.99 -13.50
CA PHE A 166 36.13 9.92 -12.85
C PHE A 166 37.20 9.31 -13.74
N MET A 167 38.45 9.59 -13.40
CA MET A 167 39.62 8.97 -14.00
C MET A 167 40.57 8.48 -12.92
N LEU A 168 41.15 7.30 -13.10
CA LEU A 168 42.08 6.68 -12.17
C LEU A 168 43.45 6.44 -12.81
N ASP A 169 44.51 6.54 -12.01
CA ASP A 169 45.86 6.13 -12.40
C ASP A 169 46.04 4.59 -12.38
N ARG A 170 47.25 4.11 -12.70
CA ARG A 170 47.60 2.68 -12.68
C ARG A 170 47.44 2.04 -11.29
N GLN A 171 47.53 2.83 -10.23
CA GLN A 171 47.41 2.40 -8.84
C GLN A 171 45.98 2.58 -8.29
N GLY A 172 45.01 3.03 -9.10
CA GLY A 172 43.63 3.24 -8.67
C GLY A 172 43.37 4.54 -7.89
N ARG A 173 44.19 5.57 -8.07
CA ARG A 173 44.01 6.89 -7.44
C ARG A 173 43.32 7.85 -8.39
N PHE A 174 42.47 8.72 -7.87
CA PHE A 174 41.75 9.70 -8.69
C PHE A 174 42.71 10.73 -9.31
N CYS A 175 42.72 10.79 -10.64
CA CYS A 175 43.36 11.86 -11.41
C CYS A 175 42.37 12.99 -11.73
N PHE A 176 41.09 12.63 -11.88
CA PHE A 176 40.01 13.55 -12.19
C PHE A 176 38.71 13.02 -11.60
N VAL A 177 37.84 13.94 -11.16
CA VAL A 177 36.45 13.66 -10.79
C VAL A 177 35.62 14.91 -11.03
N ASN A 178 34.41 14.77 -11.60
CA ASN A 178 33.52 15.90 -11.86
C ASN A 178 32.84 16.41 -10.57
N SER A 179 32.16 17.56 -10.64
CA SER A 179 31.49 18.18 -9.47
C SER A 179 30.33 17.36 -8.91
N LYS A 180 29.84 16.37 -9.67
CA LYS A 180 28.73 15.52 -9.23
C LYS A 180 29.03 14.76 -7.94
N VAL A 181 30.31 14.43 -7.69
CA VAL A 181 30.75 13.74 -6.46
C VAL A 181 30.43 14.52 -5.18
N GLU A 182 30.48 15.84 -5.23
CA GLU A 182 30.13 16.70 -4.09
C GLU A 182 28.64 16.62 -3.79
N SER A 183 27.80 16.70 -4.83
CA SER A 183 26.35 16.65 -4.67
C SER A 183 25.83 15.30 -4.18
N LEU A 184 26.45 14.19 -4.60
CA LEU A 184 25.97 12.83 -4.28
C LEU A 184 26.63 12.23 -3.04
N LEU A 185 27.94 12.46 -2.85
CA LEU A 185 28.73 11.84 -1.77
C LEU A 185 29.22 12.84 -0.71
N GLY A 186 29.19 14.15 -0.97
CA GLY A 186 29.62 15.18 -0.02
C GLY A 186 31.13 15.34 0.12
N TYR A 187 31.92 14.74 -0.77
CA TYR A 187 33.38 14.92 -0.82
C TYR A 187 33.74 16.01 -1.81
N GLN A 188 34.63 16.93 -1.42
CA GLN A 188 35.19 17.93 -2.32
C GLN A 188 36.13 17.27 -3.33
N GLN A 189 36.17 17.75 -4.58
CA GLN A 189 37.05 17.17 -5.61
C GLN A 189 38.52 17.12 -5.13
N ALA A 190 39.01 18.23 -4.58
CA ALA A 190 40.39 18.37 -4.11
C ALA A 190 40.78 17.36 -3.02
N GLU A 191 39.82 16.81 -2.28
CA GLU A 191 40.08 15.80 -1.24
C GLU A 191 40.25 14.40 -1.82
N LEU A 192 39.65 14.14 -2.98
CA LEU A 192 39.68 12.83 -3.64
C LEU A 192 40.85 12.71 -4.61
N ILE A 193 41.26 13.80 -5.27
CA ILE A 193 42.43 13.78 -6.16
C ILE A 193 43.67 13.25 -5.43
N GLY A 194 44.36 12.28 -6.05
CA GLY A 194 45.52 11.57 -5.50
C GLY A 194 45.21 10.52 -4.42
N ARG A 195 43.98 10.47 -3.90
CA ARG A 195 43.52 9.40 -3.00
C ARG A 195 43.08 8.19 -3.80
N HIS A 196 43.30 7.01 -3.21
CA HIS A 196 42.89 5.75 -3.80
C HIS A 196 41.36 5.57 -3.70
N PHE A 197 40.71 5.08 -4.76
CA PHE A 197 39.24 4.98 -4.84
C PHE A 197 38.59 4.19 -3.68
N ARG A 198 39.31 3.22 -3.10
CA ARG A 198 38.93 2.51 -1.85
C ARG A 198 38.53 3.43 -0.69
N HIS A 199 38.98 4.68 -0.67
CA HIS A 199 38.65 5.64 0.39
C HIS A 199 37.14 5.90 0.49
N ILE A 200 36.44 5.91 -0.65
CA ILE A 200 34.99 6.17 -0.72
C ILE A 200 34.15 4.89 -0.73
N LEU A 201 34.76 3.70 -0.80
CA LEU A 201 34.02 2.42 -0.75
C LEU A 201 33.56 2.07 0.67
N ASP A 202 32.38 1.45 0.78
CA ASP A 202 31.93 0.80 2.00
C ASP A 202 32.84 -0.39 2.38
N ASN A 203 33.01 -0.63 3.68
CA ASN A 203 33.90 -1.69 4.18
C ASN A 203 33.45 -3.08 3.71
N ARG A 204 32.14 -3.30 3.49
CA ARG A 204 31.60 -4.58 3.02
C ARG A 204 31.92 -4.87 1.56
N ASP A 205 32.16 -3.84 0.75
CA ASP A 205 32.37 -3.97 -0.69
C ASP A 205 33.86 -3.75 -1.09
N LEU A 206 34.74 -3.55 -0.10
CA LEU A 206 36.16 -3.25 -0.31
C LEU A 206 36.89 -4.36 -1.08
N ALA A 207 36.59 -5.64 -0.77
CA ALA A 207 37.19 -6.80 -1.44
C ALA A 207 36.75 -6.89 -2.91
N ARG A 208 35.45 -6.72 -3.18
CA ARG A 208 34.87 -6.73 -4.54
C ARG A 208 35.40 -5.57 -5.38
N GLY A 209 35.43 -4.37 -4.80
CA GLY A 209 35.93 -3.18 -5.48
C GLY A 209 37.41 -3.27 -5.83
N THR A 210 38.24 -3.79 -4.92
CA THR A 210 39.69 -3.94 -5.16
C THR A 210 39.98 -4.96 -6.26
N TYR A 211 39.29 -6.12 -6.23
CA TYR A 211 39.46 -7.17 -7.25
C TYR A 211 39.06 -6.70 -8.65
N ALA A 212 38.05 -5.83 -8.76
CA ALA A 212 37.54 -5.37 -10.05
C ALA A 212 38.53 -4.52 -10.86
N LEU A 213 39.48 -3.84 -10.22
CA LEU A 213 40.53 -3.04 -10.90
C LEU A 213 41.84 -3.81 -11.11
N THR A 214 42.09 -4.88 -10.33
CA THR A 214 43.32 -5.71 -10.44
C THR A 214 43.13 -7.01 -11.23
N GLY A 215 41.90 -7.36 -11.61
CA GLY A 215 41.60 -8.58 -12.33
C GLY A 215 42.14 -8.55 -13.78
N PRO A 216 42.63 -9.69 -14.31
CA PRO A 216 43.04 -9.79 -15.72
C PRO A 216 41.83 -9.57 -16.65
N ASN A 217 42.04 -8.98 -17.83
CA ASN A 217 41.10 -8.83 -18.96
C ASN A 217 40.16 -7.61 -19.01
N ILE A 218 40.54 -6.44 -18.49
CA ILE A 218 39.80 -5.19 -18.79
C ILE A 218 40.24 -4.70 -20.19
N SER A 219 39.31 -4.63 -21.15
CA SER A 219 39.55 -4.10 -22.50
C SER A 219 38.46 -3.10 -22.89
N ALA A 220 38.70 -2.30 -23.94
CA ALA A 220 37.69 -1.37 -24.48
C ALA A 220 36.39 -2.09 -24.91
N HIS A 221 36.49 -3.36 -25.30
CA HIS A 221 35.36 -4.19 -25.73
C HIS A 221 34.70 -4.98 -24.58
N ASN A 222 35.25 -4.91 -23.36
CA ASN A 222 34.71 -5.58 -22.18
C ASN A 222 34.88 -4.69 -20.94
N PRO A 223 34.14 -3.56 -20.86
CA PRO A 223 34.18 -2.70 -19.70
C PRO A 223 33.65 -3.42 -18.47
N ARG A 224 34.31 -3.24 -17.33
CA ARG A 224 33.83 -3.84 -16.09
C ARG A 224 32.79 -2.95 -15.45
N THR A 225 31.60 -3.52 -15.29
CA THR A 225 30.51 -2.94 -14.50
C THR A 225 30.49 -3.61 -13.13
N LEU A 226 30.46 -2.83 -12.06
CA LEU A 226 30.42 -3.32 -10.69
C LEU A 226 29.41 -2.52 -9.87
N GLU A 227 28.57 -3.23 -9.12
CA GLU A 227 27.66 -2.61 -8.15
C GLU A 227 28.30 -2.61 -6.76
N VAL A 228 28.49 -1.42 -6.18
CA VAL A 228 29.12 -1.21 -4.87
C VAL A 228 28.40 -0.13 -4.07
N ARG A 229 28.61 -0.14 -2.75
CA ARG A 229 28.19 0.96 -1.88
C ARG A 229 29.31 1.96 -1.68
N LEU A 230 28.97 3.23 -1.81
CA LEU A 230 29.87 4.35 -1.52
C LEU A 230 29.45 5.03 -0.21
N LYS A 231 30.46 5.43 0.56
CA LYS A 231 30.31 6.20 1.80
C LYS A 231 29.94 7.64 1.44
N THR A 232 29.02 8.21 2.19
CA THR A 232 28.72 9.65 2.14
C THR A 232 29.41 10.36 3.31
N ARG A 233 29.81 11.62 3.08
CA ARG A 233 30.39 12.49 4.10
C ARG A 233 29.36 13.56 4.51
N GLY A 234 29.18 13.77 5.81
CA GLY A 234 28.21 14.74 6.37
C GLY A 234 27.21 14.12 7.35
N SER A 235 26.22 14.89 7.80
CA SER A 235 25.21 14.50 8.81
C SER A 235 24.31 13.30 8.40
N ARG A 236 24.29 12.94 7.11
CA ARG A 236 23.68 11.70 6.60
C ARG A 236 24.73 10.59 6.50
N LYS A 237 24.92 9.81 7.58
CA LYS A 237 25.70 8.55 7.59
C LYS A 237 25.01 7.40 6.80
N ALA A 238 24.49 7.67 5.61
CA ALA A 238 23.78 6.69 4.79
C ALA A 238 24.65 6.26 3.60
N THR A 239 24.95 4.97 3.47
CA THR A 239 25.62 4.45 2.28
C THR A 239 24.69 4.49 1.08
N ARG A 240 25.20 4.90 -0.09
CA ARG A 240 24.46 4.89 -1.36
C ARG A 240 24.95 3.79 -2.28
N HIS A 241 24.08 3.29 -3.15
CA HIS A 241 24.40 2.23 -4.11
C HIS A 241 24.78 2.83 -5.46
N PHE A 242 25.93 2.43 -5.99
CA PHE A 242 26.45 2.89 -7.27
C PHE A 242 26.76 1.73 -8.20
N GLU A 243 26.41 1.90 -9.46
CA GLU A 243 26.89 1.09 -10.57
C GLU A 243 28.08 1.81 -11.21
N ILE A 244 29.27 1.24 -11.05
CA ILE A 244 30.53 1.80 -11.55
C ILE A 244 30.92 1.06 -12.82
N THR A 245 31.09 1.78 -13.92
CA THR A 245 31.61 1.26 -15.18
C THR A 245 32.96 1.89 -15.45
N ALA A 246 34.00 1.06 -15.59
CA ALA A 246 35.35 1.51 -15.88
C ALA A 246 35.87 0.94 -17.20
N PHE A 247 36.51 1.82 -17.98
CA PHE A 247 37.11 1.56 -19.28
C PHE A 247 38.61 1.83 -19.19
N PRO A 248 39.46 0.99 -19.83
CA PRO A 248 40.87 1.28 -19.93
C PRO A 248 41.08 2.42 -20.93
N ILE A 249 41.98 3.34 -20.59
CA ILE A 249 42.48 4.35 -21.52
C ILE A 249 43.64 3.70 -22.27
N ASP A 250 43.54 3.68 -23.60
CA ASP A 250 44.64 3.24 -24.44
C ASP A 250 45.72 4.33 -24.45
N ALA A 251 46.96 3.90 -24.22
CA ALA A 251 48.09 4.81 -24.13
C ALA A 251 48.39 5.47 -25.49
N GLU A 252 48.03 4.82 -26.60
CA GLU A 252 48.29 5.30 -27.96
C GLU A 252 47.31 6.38 -28.44
N THR A 253 46.09 6.44 -27.88
CA THR A 253 45.06 7.43 -28.25
C THR A 253 44.91 8.56 -27.25
N TRP A 254 45.56 8.47 -26.09
CA TRP A 254 45.59 9.57 -25.13
C TRP A 254 46.61 10.62 -25.58
N PRO A 255 46.26 11.92 -25.66
CA PRO A 255 47.18 12.95 -26.10
C PRO A 255 48.39 12.99 -25.14
N HIS A 256 49.57 12.67 -25.69
CA HIS A 256 50.84 12.87 -25.01
C HIS A 256 51.15 14.37 -25.01
N ASP A 257 51.06 14.98 -23.83
CA ASP A 257 51.52 16.35 -23.65
C ASP A 257 53.05 16.33 -23.55
N ASN A 258 53.74 16.84 -24.57
CA ASN A 258 55.20 16.99 -24.59
C ASN A 258 55.68 18.19 -23.75
N GLY A 259 54.83 18.73 -22.86
CA GLY A 259 55.08 19.92 -22.06
C GLY A 259 54.77 19.73 -20.58
N ASP A 260 55.58 20.37 -19.75
CA ASP A 260 55.72 20.27 -18.30
C ASP A 260 54.45 20.64 -17.48
N ILE A 261 53.44 19.76 -17.47
CA ILE A 261 52.29 19.84 -16.55
C ILE A 261 52.12 18.51 -15.81
N SER A 262 52.74 18.44 -14.62
CA SER A 262 52.96 17.27 -13.76
C SER A 262 51.72 16.55 -13.18
N HIS A 263 50.50 16.78 -13.69
CA HIS A 263 49.28 16.15 -13.14
C HIS A 263 48.31 15.52 -14.15
N ARG A 264 48.50 15.69 -15.47
CA ARG A 264 47.59 15.10 -16.49
C ARG A 264 48.09 13.79 -17.13
N SER A 265 49.33 13.37 -16.87
CA SER A 265 50.03 12.35 -17.67
C SER A 265 49.98 10.89 -17.15
N ALA A 266 49.00 10.49 -16.31
CA ALA A 266 49.00 9.12 -15.75
C ALA A 266 47.63 8.42 -15.63
N ALA A 267 46.56 8.97 -16.24
CA ALA A 267 45.27 8.31 -16.19
C ALA A 267 45.29 7.01 -17.02
N ARG A 268 44.93 5.89 -16.40
CA ARG A 268 44.86 4.55 -17.03
C ARG A 268 43.45 4.05 -17.19
N TYR A 269 42.51 4.56 -16.42
CA TYR A 269 41.10 4.19 -16.50
C TYR A 269 40.24 5.44 -16.48
N TYR A 270 39.19 5.46 -17.29
CA TYR A 270 38.09 6.41 -17.16
C TYR A 270 36.81 5.65 -16.85
N GLY A 271 35.88 6.27 -16.14
CA GLY A 271 34.64 5.59 -15.79
C GLY A 271 33.55 6.53 -15.32
N THR A 272 32.36 5.96 -15.22
CA THR A 272 31.19 6.60 -14.65
C THR A 272 30.73 5.81 -13.43
N ALA A 273 30.23 6.51 -12.41
CA ALA A 273 29.53 5.93 -11.30
C ALA A 273 28.12 6.51 -11.26
N ARG A 274 27.14 5.67 -11.60
CA ARG A 274 25.72 6.00 -11.64
C ARG A 274 25.07 5.66 -10.30
N ASP A 275 24.35 6.61 -9.71
CA ASP A 275 23.59 6.36 -8.49
C ASP A 275 22.38 5.49 -8.83
N VAL A 276 22.35 4.27 -8.27
CA VAL A 276 21.27 3.29 -8.42
C VAL A 276 20.57 3.04 -7.10
N THR A 277 20.73 3.94 -6.12
CA THR A 277 20.13 3.81 -4.78
C THR A 277 18.62 3.68 -4.85
N GLU A 278 17.93 4.59 -5.55
CA GLU A 278 16.47 4.53 -5.72
C GLU A 278 16.02 3.24 -6.41
N ARG A 279 16.75 2.79 -7.44
CA ARG A 279 16.46 1.52 -8.13
C ARG A 279 16.58 0.33 -7.16
N LYS A 280 17.65 0.28 -6.37
CA LYS A 280 17.90 -0.82 -5.41
C LYS A 280 16.92 -0.80 -4.24
N GLU A 281 16.56 0.37 -3.74
CA GLU A 281 15.53 0.52 -2.70
C GLU A 281 14.16 0.12 -3.23
N ALA A 282 13.82 0.50 -4.47
CA ALA A 282 12.59 0.06 -5.14
C ALA A 282 12.57 -1.45 -5.41
N GLU A 283 13.66 -2.03 -5.92
CA GLU A 283 13.79 -3.49 -6.11
C GLU A 283 13.63 -4.24 -4.78
N ALA A 284 14.31 -3.79 -3.73
CA ALA A 284 14.21 -4.37 -2.39
C ALA A 284 12.80 -4.24 -1.81
N PHE A 285 12.14 -3.10 -2.03
CA PHE A 285 10.77 -2.86 -1.61
C PHE A 285 9.77 -3.74 -2.38
N ILE A 286 9.91 -3.85 -3.70
CA ILE A 286 9.10 -4.74 -4.55
C ILE A 286 9.26 -6.19 -4.09
N ASN A 287 10.49 -6.62 -3.85
CA ASN A 287 10.76 -7.96 -3.36
C ASN A 287 10.16 -8.18 -1.95
N PHE A 288 10.27 -7.19 -1.07
CA PHE A 288 9.62 -7.24 0.25
C PHE A 288 8.10 -7.34 0.11
N GLN A 289 7.47 -6.52 -0.72
CA GLN A 289 6.02 -6.52 -0.97
C GLN A 289 5.53 -7.84 -1.60
N ALA A 290 6.36 -8.47 -2.44
CA ALA A 290 6.04 -9.76 -3.05
C ALA A 290 5.88 -10.88 -1.99
N TYR A 291 6.56 -10.77 -0.85
CA TYR A 291 6.62 -11.81 0.19
C TYR A 291 6.07 -11.39 1.56
N HIS A 292 5.74 -10.11 1.78
CA HIS A 292 5.28 -9.58 3.07
C HIS A 292 4.04 -8.69 2.92
N ASP A 293 3.20 -8.68 3.96
CA ASP A 293 2.11 -7.72 4.12
C ASP A 293 2.66 -6.36 4.54
N LEU A 294 2.28 -5.30 3.83
CA LEU A 294 2.85 -3.95 4.05
C LEU A 294 2.40 -3.32 5.39
N LEU A 295 1.21 -3.68 5.88
CA LEU A 295 0.66 -3.10 7.11
C LEU A 295 1.31 -3.70 8.36
N THR A 296 1.37 -5.03 8.42
CA THR A 296 1.86 -5.79 9.59
C THR A 296 3.33 -6.20 9.48
N ARG A 297 3.92 -6.12 8.28
CA ARG A 297 5.26 -6.62 7.93
C ARG A 297 5.45 -8.14 8.06
N LEU A 298 4.38 -8.86 8.42
CA LEU A 298 4.39 -10.32 8.44
C LEU A 298 4.57 -10.89 7.03
N PRO A 299 5.13 -12.11 6.90
CA PRO A 299 5.02 -12.91 5.69
C PRO A 299 3.59 -12.92 5.14
N ASN A 300 3.44 -12.73 3.82
CA ASN A 300 2.16 -12.83 3.15
C ASN A 300 1.84 -14.28 2.75
N ARG A 301 0.73 -14.48 2.05
CA ARG A 301 0.29 -15.79 1.57
C ARG A 301 1.34 -16.52 0.72
N ALA A 302 2.09 -15.81 -0.13
CA ALA A 302 3.10 -16.43 -0.99
C ALA A 302 4.28 -16.98 -0.18
N LEU A 303 4.82 -16.20 0.75
CA LEU A 303 5.92 -16.64 1.62
C LEU A 303 5.49 -17.73 2.61
N PHE A 304 4.25 -17.69 3.10
CA PHE A 304 3.70 -18.75 3.94
C PHE A 304 3.65 -20.08 3.19
N LYS A 305 3.13 -20.07 1.95
CA LYS A 305 3.03 -21.26 1.10
C LYS A 305 4.40 -21.88 0.83
N ASP A 306 5.38 -21.07 0.47
CA ASP A 306 6.77 -21.50 0.26
C ASP A 306 7.34 -22.19 1.52
N ARG A 307 7.18 -21.58 2.69
CA ARG A 307 7.66 -22.16 3.96
C ARG A 307 6.90 -23.43 4.36
N LEU A 308 5.60 -23.51 4.09
CA LEU A 308 4.80 -24.70 4.38
C LEU A 308 5.23 -25.87 3.48
N ASP A 309 5.48 -25.64 2.20
CA ASP A 309 5.96 -26.68 1.28
C ASP A 309 7.32 -27.26 1.71
N LEU A 310 8.25 -26.37 2.11
CA LEU A 310 9.52 -26.77 2.71
C LEU A 310 9.33 -27.56 4.01
N ALA A 311 8.41 -27.13 4.88
CA ALA A 311 8.13 -27.79 6.14
C ALA A 311 7.51 -29.19 5.94
N ILE A 312 6.59 -29.36 4.99
CA ILE A 312 5.99 -30.66 4.63
C ILE A 312 7.09 -31.61 4.11
N THR A 313 7.96 -31.12 3.22
CA THR A 313 9.08 -31.90 2.70
C THR A 313 10.02 -32.37 3.81
N HIS A 314 10.34 -31.48 4.75
CA HIS A 314 11.15 -31.81 5.92
C HIS A 314 10.45 -32.84 6.83
N ALA A 315 9.18 -32.59 7.18
CA ALA A 315 8.36 -33.45 8.04
C ALA A 315 8.21 -34.87 7.47
N ARG A 316 8.02 -34.99 6.16
CA ARG A 316 7.95 -36.29 5.45
C ARG A 316 9.26 -37.06 5.59
N ARG A 317 10.41 -36.39 5.48
CA ARG A 317 11.74 -37.02 5.63
C ARG A 317 12.04 -37.40 7.08
N SER A 318 11.72 -36.54 8.04
CA SER A 318 12.00 -36.75 9.47
C SER A 318 10.92 -37.54 10.22
N LYS A 319 9.80 -37.90 9.55
CA LYS A 319 8.60 -38.47 10.16
C LYS A 319 8.06 -37.63 11.32
N GLN A 320 8.18 -36.32 11.21
CA GLN A 320 7.64 -35.38 12.19
C GLN A 320 6.25 -34.89 11.78
N LYS A 321 5.51 -34.37 12.75
CA LYS A 321 4.22 -33.71 12.51
C LYS A 321 4.42 -32.20 12.47
N LEU A 322 3.55 -31.52 11.73
CA LEU A 322 3.45 -30.06 11.74
C LEU A 322 1.99 -29.66 11.92
N ALA A 323 1.75 -28.41 12.29
CA ALA A 323 0.40 -27.85 12.35
C ALA A 323 0.32 -26.55 11.56
N VAL A 324 -0.79 -26.42 10.84
CA VAL A 324 -1.24 -25.19 10.20
C VAL A 324 -2.45 -24.69 10.98
N MET A 325 -2.44 -23.42 11.36
CA MET A 325 -3.58 -22.77 12.01
C MET A 325 -4.08 -21.61 11.15
N PHE A 326 -5.39 -21.50 11.03
CA PHE A 326 -6.08 -20.37 10.44
C PHE A 326 -6.76 -19.59 11.56
N LEU A 327 -6.52 -18.28 11.62
CA LEU A 327 -7.00 -17.41 12.69
C LEU A 327 -7.77 -16.26 12.07
N ASP A 328 -8.91 -15.94 12.66
CA ASP A 328 -9.73 -14.80 12.24
C ASP A 328 -10.17 -13.99 13.45
N LEU A 329 -10.05 -12.66 13.34
CA LEU A 329 -10.41 -11.75 14.42
C LEU A 329 -11.92 -11.53 14.49
N ASP A 330 -12.51 -11.96 15.60
CA ASP A 330 -13.95 -11.91 15.77
C ASP A 330 -14.45 -10.45 15.83
N ARG A 331 -15.48 -10.15 15.03
CA ARG A 331 -16.14 -8.83 14.98
C ARG A 331 -15.23 -7.68 14.51
N PHE A 332 -14.10 -7.95 13.86
CA PHE A 332 -13.21 -6.91 13.33
C PHE A 332 -13.94 -5.93 12.39
N LYS A 333 -14.86 -6.43 11.56
CA LYS A 333 -15.71 -5.58 10.71
C LYS A 333 -16.50 -4.54 11.51
N VAL A 334 -17.08 -4.92 12.65
CA VAL A 334 -17.85 -3.99 13.51
C VAL A 334 -16.93 -2.90 14.05
N ILE A 335 -15.68 -3.22 14.37
CA ILE A 335 -14.67 -2.25 14.82
C ILE A 335 -14.35 -1.26 13.71
N ASN A 336 -14.15 -1.73 12.48
CA ASN A 336 -13.94 -0.85 11.31
C ASN A 336 -15.14 0.06 11.05
N ASP A 337 -16.35 -0.49 11.09
CA ASP A 337 -17.58 0.25 10.81
C ASP A 337 -17.87 1.30 11.90
N THR A 338 -17.43 1.06 13.15
CA THR A 338 -17.66 1.95 14.29
C THR A 338 -16.55 2.98 14.51
N LEU A 339 -15.28 2.57 14.40
CA LEU A 339 -14.10 3.39 14.75
C LEU A 339 -13.27 3.82 13.53
N GLY A 340 -13.62 3.35 12.33
CA GLY A 340 -12.95 3.64 11.07
C GLY A 340 -11.73 2.75 10.78
N HIS A 341 -11.38 2.64 9.50
CA HIS A 341 -10.31 1.77 9.00
C HIS A 341 -8.93 2.08 9.60
N ALA A 342 -8.60 3.36 9.85
CA ALA A 342 -7.32 3.72 10.45
C ALA A 342 -7.15 3.14 11.88
N MET A 343 -8.26 2.96 12.61
CA MET A 343 -8.25 2.30 13.91
C MET A 343 -8.09 0.79 13.77
N GLY A 344 -8.80 0.18 12.81
CA GLY A 344 -8.63 -1.22 12.46
C GLY A 344 -7.19 -1.58 12.07
N ASP A 345 -6.52 -0.71 11.30
CA ASP A 345 -5.12 -0.90 10.92
C ASP A 345 -4.18 -0.92 12.14
N ARG A 346 -4.41 -0.02 13.10
CA ARG A 346 -3.66 -0.02 14.37
C ARG A 346 -3.95 -1.24 15.21
N LEU A 347 -5.21 -1.71 15.23
CA LEU A 347 -5.58 -2.95 15.91
C LEU A 347 -4.83 -4.14 15.30
N LEU A 348 -4.78 -4.26 13.97
CA LEU A 348 -4.07 -5.34 13.27
C LEU A 348 -2.57 -5.32 13.58
N GLN A 349 -1.95 -4.14 13.65
CA GLN A 349 -0.55 -4.00 14.05
C GLN A 349 -0.33 -4.42 15.52
N ALA A 350 -1.23 -4.04 16.43
CA ALA A 350 -1.13 -4.41 17.83
C ALA A 350 -1.37 -5.92 18.06
N VAL A 351 -2.34 -6.51 17.35
CA VAL A 351 -2.60 -7.95 17.32
C VAL A 351 -1.36 -8.69 16.83
N THR A 352 -0.77 -8.24 15.72
CA THR A 352 0.46 -8.80 15.16
C THR A 352 1.56 -8.87 16.22
N HIS A 353 1.84 -7.73 16.87
CA HIS A 353 2.88 -7.67 17.89
C HIS A 353 2.62 -8.63 19.06
N ARG A 354 1.36 -8.73 19.51
CA ARG A 354 0.98 -9.61 20.62
C ARG A 354 1.06 -11.10 20.24
N LEU A 355 0.70 -11.45 19.01
CA LEU A 355 0.84 -12.80 18.48
C LEU A 355 2.32 -13.19 18.37
N GLU A 356 3.19 -12.32 17.84
CA GLU A 356 4.63 -12.59 17.73
C GLU A 356 5.28 -12.89 19.09
N GLN A 357 4.88 -12.18 20.16
CA GLN A 357 5.37 -12.44 21.52
C GLN A 357 4.94 -13.82 22.07
N CYS A 358 3.89 -14.41 21.51
CA CYS A 358 3.43 -15.73 21.90
C CYS A 358 4.21 -16.87 21.22
N LEU A 359 4.94 -16.58 20.16
CA LEU A 359 5.51 -17.56 19.24
C LEU A 359 7.04 -17.66 19.36
N ARG A 360 7.58 -18.79 18.89
CA ARG A 360 9.03 -19.03 18.83
C ARG A 360 9.57 -18.55 17.49
N LYS A 361 10.89 -18.30 17.41
CA LYS A 361 11.56 -17.89 16.15
C LYS A 361 11.41 -18.91 15.00
N GLY A 362 11.16 -20.18 15.31
CA GLY A 362 10.93 -21.22 14.31
C GLY A 362 9.50 -21.23 13.76
N ASP A 363 8.54 -20.63 14.46
CA ASP A 363 7.15 -20.57 14.01
C ASP A 363 7.01 -19.45 12.97
N THR A 364 6.12 -19.64 12.00
CA THR A 364 5.84 -18.62 10.98
C THR A 364 4.43 -18.10 11.14
N LEU A 365 4.31 -16.86 11.61
CA LEU A 365 3.06 -16.10 11.58
C LEU A 365 2.97 -15.32 10.26
N SER A 366 1.79 -15.32 9.66
CA SER A 366 1.51 -14.70 8.37
C SER A 366 0.14 -14.02 8.39
N ARG A 367 -0.05 -13.06 7.47
CA ARG A 367 -1.35 -12.43 7.23
C ARG A 367 -1.76 -12.65 5.77
N PHE A 368 -2.93 -13.24 5.56
CA PHE A 368 -3.44 -13.57 4.22
C PHE A 368 -4.23 -12.39 3.62
N GLY A 369 -4.83 -11.56 4.46
CA GLY A 369 -5.58 -10.37 4.08
C GLY A 369 -6.66 -10.07 5.12
N GLY A 370 -7.22 -8.86 5.12
CA GLY A 370 -8.30 -8.50 6.05
C GLY A 370 -7.91 -8.73 7.53
N ASP A 371 -8.76 -9.47 8.23
CA ASP A 371 -8.64 -9.94 9.61
C ASP A 371 -8.06 -11.36 9.76
N GLU A 372 -7.57 -11.95 8.66
CA GLU A 372 -7.12 -13.34 8.61
C GLU A 372 -5.60 -13.48 8.78
N PHE A 373 -5.21 -14.26 9.77
CA PHE A 373 -3.83 -14.66 10.04
C PHE A 373 -3.67 -16.16 9.87
N THR A 374 -2.48 -16.60 9.48
CA THR A 374 -2.12 -18.02 9.44
C THR A 374 -0.85 -18.27 10.22
N LEU A 375 -0.78 -19.40 10.90
CA LEU A 375 0.36 -19.80 11.70
C LEU A 375 0.83 -21.19 11.29
N LEU A 376 2.13 -21.31 11.03
CA LEU A 376 2.80 -22.58 10.77
C LEU A 376 3.69 -22.93 11.96
N LEU A 377 3.42 -24.10 12.53
CA LEU A 377 4.27 -24.76 13.52
C LEU A 377 5.01 -25.91 12.82
N PRO A 378 6.27 -25.69 12.39
CA PRO A 378 6.96 -26.62 11.48
C PRO A 378 7.34 -27.96 12.11
N SER A 379 7.28 -28.07 13.44
CA SER A 379 7.55 -29.31 14.16
C SER A 379 6.78 -29.34 15.48
N ILE A 380 5.84 -30.27 15.59
CA ILE A 380 5.09 -30.59 16.81
C ILE A 380 5.29 -32.07 17.16
N ASN A 381 5.33 -32.38 18.46
CA ASN A 381 5.40 -33.76 18.93
C ASN A 381 4.01 -34.38 19.01
N SER A 382 3.02 -33.58 19.39
CA SER A 382 1.64 -34.03 19.54
C SER A 382 0.62 -32.93 19.27
N HIS A 383 -0.66 -33.30 19.16
CA HIS A 383 -1.76 -32.35 19.05
C HIS A 383 -1.85 -31.43 20.29
N GLU A 384 -1.32 -31.85 21.44
CA GLU A 384 -1.31 -31.02 22.66
C GLU A 384 -0.45 -29.77 22.49
N ASP A 385 0.64 -29.84 21.72
CA ASP A 385 1.51 -28.69 21.49
C ASP A 385 0.75 -27.57 20.74
N ALA A 386 0.05 -27.95 19.67
CA ALA A 386 -0.80 -27.04 18.91
C ALA A 386 -1.97 -26.49 19.76
N ARG A 387 -2.55 -27.34 20.62
CA ARG A 387 -3.60 -26.96 21.56
C ARG A 387 -3.12 -25.90 22.57
N GLN A 388 -1.95 -26.11 23.16
CA GLN A 388 -1.37 -25.18 24.13
C GLN A 388 -1.08 -23.81 23.50
N ILE A 389 -0.51 -23.81 22.29
CA ILE A 389 -0.27 -22.56 21.54
C ILE A 389 -1.59 -21.86 21.26
N SER A 390 -2.62 -22.57 20.78
CA SER A 390 -3.94 -21.99 20.50
C SER A 390 -4.56 -21.34 21.74
N LYS A 391 -4.53 -22.03 22.89
CA LYS A 391 -5.00 -21.47 24.18
C LYS A 391 -4.21 -20.23 24.59
N LYS A 392 -2.88 -20.23 24.37
CA LYS A 392 -2.02 -19.09 24.67
C LYS A 392 -2.38 -17.88 23.81
N LEU A 393 -2.62 -18.08 22.50
CA LEU A 393 -3.01 -17.01 21.57
C LEU A 393 -4.36 -16.42 21.94
N ILE A 394 -5.38 -17.26 22.17
CA ILE A 394 -6.72 -16.80 22.61
C ILE A 394 -6.62 -15.99 23.90
N LYS A 395 -5.89 -16.49 24.91
CA LYS A 395 -5.72 -15.79 26.18
C LYS A 395 -5.04 -14.42 25.98
N ALA A 396 -4.02 -14.34 25.14
CA ALA A 396 -3.32 -13.09 24.87
C ALA A 396 -4.21 -12.07 24.15
N LEU A 397 -5.02 -12.51 23.18
CA LEU A 397 -5.91 -11.62 22.44
C LEU A 397 -7.13 -11.17 23.25
N ARG A 398 -7.58 -11.93 24.26
CA ARG A 398 -8.65 -11.52 25.19
C ARG A 398 -8.33 -10.27 26.01
N GLU A 399 -7.06 -9.97 26.24
CA GLU A 399 -6.67 -8.74 26.95
C GLU A 399 -7.02 -7.51 26.09
N PRO A 400 -7.48 -6.40 26.71
CA PRO A 400 -7.85 -5.21 25.96
C PRO A 400 -6.69 -4.64 25.15
N PHE A 401 -7.01 -4.02 24.01
CA PHE A 401 -6.08 -3.27 23.17
C PHE A 401 -6.27 -1.78 23.43
N GLN A 402 -5.23 -1.13 23.96
CA GLN A 402 -5.23 0.32 24.12
C GLN A 402 -4.86 1.00 22.79
N LEU A 403 -5.85 1.57 22.11
CA LEU A 403 -5.67 2.22 20.81
C LEU A 403 -5.98 3.72 20.93
N GLY A 404 -4.98 4.49 21.37
CA GLY A 404 -5.16 5.90 21.72
C GLY A 404 -6.02 6.04 22.97
N SER A 405 -7.17 6.71 22.84
CA SER A 405 -8.13 6.91 23.93
C SER A 405 -9.17 5.79 24.08
N HIS A 406 -9.18 4.79 23.19
CA HIS A 406 -10.17 3.73 23.19
C HIS A 406 -9.57 2.42 23.71
N GLU A 407 -10.36 1.68 24.46
CA GLU A 407 -10.06 0.32 24.89
C GLU A 407 -10.92 -0.64 24.05
N VAL A 408 -10.26 -1.52 23.30
CA VAL A 408 -10.93 -2.42 22.34
C VAL A 408 -10.72 -3.87 22.72
N PHE A 409 -11.80 -4.63 22.76
CA PHE A 409 -11.79 -6.08 23.00
C PHE A 409 -12.02 -6.81 21.68
N VAL A 410 -11.17 -7.79 21.38
CA VAL A 410 -11.29 -8.62 20.18
C VAL A 410 -11.08 -10.09 20.54
N GLY A 411 -11.95 -10.96 20.04
CA GLY A 411 -11.81 -12.41 20.15
C GLY A 411 -11.06 -12.97 18.95
N VAL A 412 -10.72 -14.26 19.00
CA VAL A 412 -10.14 -14.95 17.85
C VAL A 412 -10.76 -16.33 17.68
N SER A 413 -11.13 -16.65 16.44
CA SER A 413 -11.56 -17.99 16.04
C SER A 413 -10.40 -18.70 15.35
N ILE A 414 -9.99 -19.88 15.85
CA ILE A 414 -8.81 -20.61 15.38
C ILE A 414 -9.17 -22.01 14.86
N GLY A 415 -8.87 -22.30 13.60
CA GLY A 415 -8.93 -23.65 13.03
C GLY A 415 -7.55 -24.25 12.89
N ILE A 416 -7.41 -25.55 13.14
CA ILE A 416 -6.11 -26.25 13.21
C ILE A 416 -6.15 -27.50 12.33
N ALA A 417 -5.22 -27.61 11.38
CA ALA A 417 -4.97 -28.82 10.60
C ALA A 417 -3.57 -29.36 10.93
N THR A 418 -3.47 -30.65 11.24
CA THR A 418 -2.20 -31.32 11.53
C THR A 418 -1.78 -32.22 10.37
N TYR A 419 -0.52 -32.14 9.96
CA TYR A 419 0.04 -33.08 9.01
C TYR A 419 0.62 -34.30 9.74
N PRO A 420 0.39 -35.53 9.24
CA PRO A 420 -0.32 -35.85 7.99
C PRO A 420 -1.83 -36.07 8.12
N GLU A 421 -2.40 -36.05 9.33
CA GLU A 421 -3.78 -36.52 9.55
C GLU A 421 -4.86 -35.70 8.83
N ALA A 422 -4.66 -34.40 8.71
CA ALA A 422 -5.58 -33.46 8.07
C ALA A 422 -5.19 -33.15 6.61
N GLY A 423 -4.31 -33.93 6.00
CA GLY A 423 -3.97 -33.80 4.57
C GLY A 423 -2.46 -33.88 4.29
N ASP A 424 -2.13 -34.36 3.09
CA ASP A 424 -0.75 -34.59 2.66
C ASP A 424 -0.17 -33.50 1.76
N SER A 425 -0.98 -32.50 1.41
CA SER A 425 -0.61 -31.38 0.54
C SER A 425 -0.82 -30.03 1.23
N MET A 426 -0.05 -29.03 0.78
CA MET A 426 -0.13 -27.66 1.27
C MET A 426 -1.56 -27.09 1.17
N ASP A 427 -2.19 -27.19 0.00
CA ASP A 427 -3.51 -26.62 -0.22
C ASP A 427 -4.57 -27.31 0.65
N GLN A 428 -4.46 -28.63 0.86
CA GLN A 428 -5.40 -29.36 1.70
C GLN A 428 -5.27 -29.01 3.18
N LEU A 429 -4.05 -28.84 3.69
CA LEU A 429 -3.84 -28.39 5.08
C LEU A 429 -4.39 -26.98 5.32
N ILE A 430 -4.17 -26.06 4.38
CA ILE A 430 -4.71 -24.69 4.47
C ILE A 430 -6.24 -24.72 4.44
N GLN A 431 -6.83 -25.44 3.48
CA GLN A 431 -8.28 -25.56 3.34
C GLN A 431 -8.93 -26.19 4.57
N ASN A 432 -8.34 -27.26 5.10
CA ASN A 432 -8.89 -27.97 6.26
C ASN A 432 -8.75 -27.15 7.55
N ALA A 433 -7.69 -26.35 7.69
CA ALA A 433 -7.57 -25.40 8.79
C ALA A 433 -8.63 -24.29 8.71
N ASP A 434 -8.92 -23.78 7.50
CA ASP A 434 -9.97 -22.79 7.26
C ASP A 434 -11.36 -23.33 7.59
N ILE A 435 -11.70 -24.55 7.12
CA ILE A 435 -12.95 -25.25 7.47
C ILE A 435 -13.11 -25.36 9.00
N ALA A 436 -12.05 -25.79 9.71
CA ALA A 436 -12.09 -25.92 11.16
C ALA A 436 -12.33 -24.57 11.86
N MET A 437 -11.76 -23.48 11.33
CA MET A 437 -11.90 -22.11 11.84
C MET A 437 -13.33 -21.60 11.66
N TYR A 438 -13.93 -21.86 10.50
CA TYR A 438 -15.33 -21.53 10.24
C TYR A 438 -16.29 -22.23 11.22
N HIS A 439 -16.04 -23.50 11.55
CA HIS A 439 -16.83 -24.21 12.57
C HIS A 439 -16.72 -23.60 13.98
N VAL A 440 -15.60 -22.95 14.32
CA VAL A 440 -15.49 -22.18 15.57
C VAL A 440 -16.41 -20.98 15.52
N LYS A 441 -16.42 -20.24 14.41
CA LYS A 441 -17.28 -19.07 14.23
C LYS A 441 -18.76 -19.40 14.37
N ALA A 442 -19.19 -20.54 13.81
CA ALA A 442 -20.57 -20.99 13.87
C ALA A 442 -21.04 -21.39 15.30
N ARG A 443 -20.14 -21.77 16.20
CA ARG A 443 -20.46 -22.30 17.54
C ARG A 443 -20.28 -21.31 18.68
N GLY A 444 -20.17 -20.01 18.38
CA GLY A 444 -20.11 -18.96 19.41
C GLY A 444 -18.83 -18.12 19.41
N LYS A 445 -17.89 -18.34 18.47
CA LYS A 445 -16.63 -17.57 18.32
C LYS A 445 -15.69 -17.71 19.52
N ASP A 446 -14.55 -17.02 19.52
CA ASP A 446 -13.56 -16.99 20.61
C ASP A 446 -13.10 -18.38 21.12
N GLY A 447 -12.55 -19.19 20.21
CA GLY A 447 -12.19 -20.57 20.49
C GLY A 447 -11.24 -21.17 19.48
N TYR A 448 -10.95 -22.47 19.62
CA TYR A 448 -10.18 -23.22 18.64
C TYR A 448 -10.80 -24.57 18.34
N ARG A 449 -10.50 -25.11 17.15
CA ARG A 449 -10.88 -26.48 16.78
C ARG A 449 -9.89 -27.14 15.86
N PHE A 450 -9.68 -28.44 16.07
CA PHE A 450 -8.95 -29.29 15.13
C PHE A 450 -9.88 -29.74 14.02
N PHE A 451 -9.37 -29.77 12.80
CA PHE A 451 -10.03 -30.37 11.67
C PHE A 451 -10.32 -31.85 11.94
N SER A 452 -11.52 -32.29 11.56
CA SER A 452 -11.87 -33.71 11.42
C SER A 452 -12.56 -33.91 10.08
N GLU A 453 -12.41 -35.09 9.45
CA GLU A 453 -12.98 -35.37 8.13
C GLU A 453 -14.50 -35.14 8.06
N THR A 454 -15.21 -35.27 9.18
CA THR A 454 -16.63 -34.94 9.31
C THR A 454 -16.96 -33.47 9.02
N MET A 455 -16.01 -32.54 9.13
CA MET A 455 -16.22 -31.11 8.88
C MET A 455 -16.22 -30.74 7.39
N SER A 456 -15.46 -31.46 6.55
CA SER A 456 -15.46 -31.20 5.11
C SER A 456 -16.78 -31.60 4.45
N VAL A 457 -17.43 -32.61 5.01
CA VAL A 457 -18.77 -33.07 4.61
C VAL A 457 -19.80 -31.95 4.88
N ASP A 458 -19.75 -31.31 6.05
CA ASP A 458 -20.65 -30.21 6.45
C ASP A 458 -20.64 -28.98 5.51
N THR A 459 -19.54 -28.68 4.80
CA THR A 459 -19.45 -27.47 3.95
C THR A 459 -20.06 -27.66 2.56
N ALA A 460 -19.81 -28.79 1.90
CA ALA A 460 -20.47 -29.14 0.65
C ALA A 460 -21.96 -29.44 0.88
N ASP A 461 -22.27 -30.06 2.01
CA ASP A 461 -23.64 -30.28 2.45
C ASP A 461 -24.35 -28.95 2.73
N ARG A 462 -23.69 -27.92 3.27
CA ARG A 462 -24.30 -26.59 3.47
C ARG A 462 -24.75 -25.91 2.18
N LEU A 463 -23.96 -25.95 1.11
CA LEU A 463 -24.36 -25.35 -0.18
C LEU A 463 -25.55 -26.09 -0.80
N ASN A 464 -25.56 -27.42 -0.71
CA ASN A 464 -26.71 -28.22 -1.11
C ASN A 464 -27.93 -27.93 -0.22
N LEU A 465 -27.74 -27.87 1.09
CA LEU A 465 -28.79 -27.58 2.07
C LEU A 465 -29.38 -26.18 1.87
N GLU A 466 -28.60 -25.17 1.46
CA GLU A 466 -29.15 -23.84 1.13
C GLU A 466 -30.07 -23.94 -0.09
N ARG A 467 -29.59 -24.56 -1.17
CA ARG A 467 -30.37 -24.76 -2.39
C ARG A 467 -31.66 -25.51 -2.06
N ASP A 468 -31.54 -26.59 -1.29
CA ASP A 468 -32.65 -27.46 -0.96
C ASP A 468 -33.63 -26.74 -0.02
N LEU A 469 -33.17 -25.89 0.90
CA LEU A 469 -34.03 -25.08 1.77
C LEU A 469 -34.83 -24.04 0.98
N ARG A 470 -34.24 -23.44 -0.06
CA ARG A 470 -34.98 -22.55 -0.98
C ARG A 470 -36.10 -23.30 -1.70
N LEU A 471 -35.83 -24.53 -2.15
CA LEU A 471 -36.83 -25.37 -2.81
C LEU A 471 -37.91 -25.84 -1.82
N ALA A 472 -37.53 -26.15 -0.58
CA ALA A 472 -38.42 -26.61 0.48
C ALA A 472 -39.52 -25.59 0.83
N LEU A 473 -39.19 -24.29 0.76
CA LEU A 473 -40.14 -23.19 0.96
C LEU A 473 -41.26 -23.17 -0.10
N ASP A 474 -41.00 -23.69 -1.30
CA ASP A 474 -41.95 -23.72 -2.41
C ASP A 474 -42.60 -25.11 -2.59
N ARG A 475 -42.09 -26.17 -1.95
CA ARG A 475 -42.47 -27.58 -2.18
C ARG A 475 -43.23 -28.26 -1.04
N ASP A 476 -43.75 -27.50 -0.09
CA ASP A 476 -44.44 -28.05 1.09
C ASP A 476 -43.62 -29.12 1.82
N GLU A 477 -42.32 -28.91 1.97
CA GLU A 477 -41.42 -29.81 2.72
C GLU A 477 -41.27 -29.38 4.19
N LEU A 478 -41.73 -28.17 4.53
CA LEU A 478 -41.78 -27.69 5.91
C LEU A 478 -43.02 -28.24 6.62
N ARG A 479 -42.82 -28.69 7.86
CA ARG A 479 -43.85 -29.18 8.76
C ARG A 479 -43.80 -28.38 10.06
N VAL A 480 -44.95 -28.23 10.70
CA VAL A 480 -45.05 -27.65 12.04
C VAL A 480 -45.41 -28.76 13.00
N PHE A 481 -44.58 -28.90 14.03
CA PHE A 481 -44.84 -29.80 15.16
C PHE A 481 -45.23 -28.92 16.35
N TYR A 482 -46.16 -29.38 17.16
CA TYR A 482 -46.63 -28.64 18.32
C TYR A 482 -46.16 -29.31 19.59
N GLN A 483 -45.61 -28.53 20.52
CA GLN A 483 -45.31 -29.00 21.87
C GLN A 483 -46.31 -28.39 22.87
N PRO A 484 -46.96 -29.21 23.72
CA PRO A 484 -47.95 -28.69 24.64
C PRO A 484 -47.33 -27.95 25.83
N GLN A 485 -47.88 -26.78 26.11
CA GLN A 485 -47.72 -26.05 27.36
C GLN A 485 -48.87 -26.43 28.28
N VAL A 486 -48.55 -26.99 29.45
CA VAL A 486 -49.53 -27.60 30.35
C VAL A 486 -49.60 -26.84 31.66
N CYS A 487 -50.82 -26.65 32.16
CA CYS A 487 -51.02 -26.14 33.50
C CYS A 487 -50.66 -27.20 34.55
N SER A 488 -49.63 -26.97 35.35
CA SER A 488 -49.12 -27.92 36.37
C SER A 488 -50.13 -28.21 37.52
N THR A 489 -51.21 -27.44 37.59
CA THR A 489 -52.28 -27.60 38.60
C THR A 489 -53.47 -28.40 38.06
N THR A 490 -53.88 -28.15 36.81
CA THR A 490 -55.08 -28.77 36.21
C THR A 490 -54.76 -29.89 35.22
N ASN A 491 -53.49 -30.06 34.83
CA ASN A 491 -53.00 -30.94 33.78
C ASN A 491 -53.72 -30.75 32.43
N ARG A 492 -54.25 -29.55 32.19
CA ARG A 492 -54.85 -29.16 30.91
C ARG A 492 -53.83 -28.43 30.06
N VAL A 493 -53.91 -28.65 28.74
CA VAL A 493 -53.17 -27.87 27.75
C VAL A 493 -53.70 -26.45 27.76
N VAL A 494 -52.80 -25.47 27.94
CA VAL A 494 -53.13 -24.04 27.94
C VAL A 494 -52.56 -23.33 26.71
N GLY A 495 -51.54 -23.92 26.08
CA GLY A 495 -50.93 -23.40 24.87
C GLY A 495 -50.17 -24.48 24.11
N LEU A 496 -49.78 -24.14 22.90
CA LEU A 496 -48.95 -24.97 22.03
C LEU A 496 -47.84 -24.11 21.45
N GLU A 497 -46.60 -24.56 21.58
CA GLU A 497 -45.48 -23.96 20.88
C GLU A 497 -45.34 -24.60 19.49
N ALA A 498 -45.37 -23.78 18.45
CA ALA A 498 -45.15 -24.19 17.07
C ALA A 498 -43.65 -24.27 16.76
N LEU A 499 -43.20 -25.49 16.47
CA LEU A 499 -41.80 -25.81 16.22
C LEU A 499 -41.65 -26.34 14.80
N VAL A 500 -40.89 -25.62 13.98
CA VAL A 500 -40.63 -26.00 12.60
C VAL A 500 -39.81 -27.29 12.53
N ARG A 501 -40.15 -28.15 11.57
CA ARG A 501 -39.36 -29.30 11.14
C ARG A 501 -39.28 -29.26 9.61
N TRP A 502 -38.18 -29.78 9.06
CA TRP A 502 -38.04 -29.90 7.62
C TRP A 502 -37.98 -31.36 7.24
N GLU A 503 -38.97 -31.81 6.48
CA GLU A 503 -39.06 -33.16 5.95
C GLU A 503 -38.25 -33.25 4.65
N HIS A 504 -36.93 -33.37 4.78
CA HIS A 504 -36.01 -33.38 3.65
C HIS A 504 -36.14 -34.68 2.83
N PRO A 505 -36.29 -34.62 1.49
CA PRO A 505 -36.51 -35.81 0.65
C PRO A 505 -35.43 -36.89 0.77
N GLN A 506 -34.19 -36.49 1.06
CA GLN A 506 -33.03 -37.39 1.13
C GLN A 506 -32.51 -37.62 2.55
N GLN A 507 -32.67 -36.64 3.45
CA GLN A 507 -32.07 -36.65 4.79
C GLN A 507 -33.10 -36.97 5.88
N GLY A 508 -34.38 -37.10 5.50
CA GLY A 508 -35.46 -37.32 6.45
C GLY A 508 -35.79 -36.06 7.25
N LEU A 509 -36.26 -36.24 8.48
CA LEU A 509 -36.73 -35.14 9.31
C LEU A 509 -35.55 -34.37 9.96
N LEU A 510 -35.31 -33.16 9.49
CA LEU A 510 -34.31 -32.23 10.01
C LEU A 510 -34.90 -31.32 11.09
N TYR A 511 -34.08 -31.00 12.08
CA TYR A 511 -34.45 -30.17 13.23
C TYR A 511 -33.96 -28.74 13.07
N PRO A 512 -34.58 -27.75 13.77
CA PRO A 512 -34.22 -26.34 13.65
C PRO A 512 -32.72 -26.04 13.73
N ARG A 513 -31.98 -26.73 14.61
CA ARG A 513 -30.53 -26.58 14.77
C ARG A 513 -29.72 -26.88 13.50
N ASP A 514 -30.26 -27.69 12.59
CA ASP A 514 -29.58 -28.17 11.39
C ASP A 514 -29.71 -27.15 10.24
N PHE A 515 -30.78 -26.35 10.19
CA PHE A 515 -31.07 -25.44 9.06
C PHE A 515 -31.40 -23.99 9.42
N LEU A 516 -31.81 -23.66 10.65
CA LEU A 516 -32.13 -22.27 11.03
C LEU A 516 -30.91 -21.33 10.96
N PRO A 517 -29.69 -21.70 11.41
CA PRO A 517 -28.53 -20.82 11.26
C PRO A 517 -28.28 -20.45 9.79
N LEU A 518 -28.47 -21.41 8.88
CA LEU A 518 -28.35 -21.19 7.45
C LEU A 518 -29.46 -20.27 6.92
N ALA A 519 -30.71 -20.45 7.35
CA ALA A 519 -31.83 -19.58 6.99
C ALA A 519 -31.61 -18.12 7.43
N GLU A 520 -31.01 -17.89 8.60
CA GLU A 520 -30.71 -16.55 9.09
C GLU A 520 -29.60 -15.88 8.27
N GLU A 521 -28.48 -16.58 8.05
CA GLU A 521 -27.35 -16.08 7.26
C GLU A 521 -27.77 -15.73 5.81
N THR A 522 -28.64 -16.53 5.22
CA THR A 522 -29.12 -16.38 3.84
C THR A 522 -30.37 -15.51 3.72
N LYS A 523 -30.88 -14.99 4.84
CA LYS A 523 -32.13 -14.20 4.96
C LYS A 523 -33.39 -14.94 4.48
N LEU A 524 -33.34 -16.28 4.37
CA LEU A 524 -34.49 -17.12 4.10
C LEU A 524 -35.41 -17.26 5.32
N ILE A 525 -34.94 -16.89 6.51
CA ILE A 525 -35.68 -16.97 7.78
C ILE A 525 -37.03 -16.25 7.73
N SER A 526 -37.14 -15.11 7.03
CA SER A 526 -38.39 -14.36 6.93
C SER A 526 -39.46 -15.16 6.18
N ARG A 527 -39.13 -15.74 5.02
CA ARG A 527 -40.06 -16.58 4.24
C ARG A 527 -40.43 -17.85 4.99
N LEU A 528 -39.45 -18.46 5.66
CA LEU A 528 -39.67 -19.66 6.46
C LEU A 528 -40.67 -19.40 7.58
N SER A 529 -40.47 -18.31 8.32
CA SER A 529 -41.30 -17.94 9.45
C SER A 529 -42.71 -17.53 9.01
N GLU A 530 -42.86 -16.83 7.88
CA GLU A 530 -44.17 -16.55 7.28
C GLU A 530 -44.94 -17.84 6.97
N ARG A 531 -44.26 -18.86 6.42
CA ARG A 531 -44.88 -20.15 6.10
C ARG A 531 -45.23 -20.95 7.36
N VAL A 532 -44.35 -20.97 8.36
CA VAL A 532 -44.59 -21.65 9.64
C VAL A 532 -45.80 -21.04 10.35
N LEU A 533 -45.86 -19.70 10.41
CA LEU A 533 -46.97 -18.98 11.03
C LEU A 533 -48.29 -19.21 10.28
N ASP A 534 -48.27 -19.24 8.95
CA ASP A 534 -49.43 -19.57 8.11
C ASP A 534 -50.01 -20.96 8.44
N ILE A 535 -49.15 -21.98 8.52
CA ILE A 535 -49.55 -23.35 8.89
C ILE A 535 -50.08 -23.39 10.34
N ALA A 536 -49.37 -22.75 11.26
CA ALA A 536 -49.72 -22.76 12.68
C ALA A 536 -51.03 -22.03 12.99
N CYS A 537 -51.26 -20.87 12.38
CA CYS A 537 -52.51 -20.12 12.52
C CYS A 537 -53.70 -20.90 11.98
N ARG A 538 -53.52 -21.60 10.84
CA ARG A 538 -54.55 -22.48 10.30
C ARG A 538 -54.87 -23.61 11.26
N ASP A 539 -53.85 -24.36 11.70
CA ASP A 539 -54.04 -25.56 12.51
C ASP A 539 -54.64 -25.25 13.89
N VAL A 540 -54.11 -24.25 14.61
CA VAL A 540 -54.64 -23.86 15.91
C VAL A 540 -55.96 -23.11 15.76
N GLY A 541 -56.15 -22.35 14.68
CA GLY A 541 -57.41 -21.69 14.37
C GLY A 541 -58.57 -22.68 14.15
N ASP A 542 -58.29 -23.82 13.52
CA ASP A 542 -59.25 -24.94 13.43
C ASP A 542 -59.64 -25.45 14.82
N TRP A 543 -58.67 -25.71 15.69
CA TRP A 543 -58.96 -26.20 17.06
C TRP A 543 -59.72 -25.20 17.93
N ILE A 544 -59.44 -23.90 17.78
CA ILE A 544 -60.19 -22.83 18.46
C ILE A 544 -61.66 -22.87 18.02
N ARG A 545 -61.93 -23.04 16.72
CA ARG A 545 -63.30 -23.16 16.17
C ARG A 545 -64.00 -24.43 16.63
N ASP A 546 -63.27 -25.51 16.85
CA ASP A 546 -63.80 -26.79 17.33
C ASP A 546 -64.06 -26.83 18.85
N GLY A 547 -63.93 -25.68 19.55
CA GLY A 547 -64.33 -25.51 20.94
C GLY A 547 -63.19 -25.29 21.94
N HIS A 548 -61.94 -25.22 21.48
CA HIS A 548 -60.78 -24.91 22.33
C HIS A 548 -60.49 -23.39 22.39
N GLU A 549 -61.49 -22.60 22.77
CA GLU A 549 -61.47 -21.12 22.68
C GLU A 549 -60.30 -20.43 23.40
N HIS A 550 -59.73 -21.07 24.42
CA HIS A 550 -58.66 -20.51 25.26
C HIS A 550 -57.26 -21.00 24.89
N LEU A 551 -57.13 -21.81 23.83
CA LEU A 551 -55.86 -22.38 23.43
C LEU A 551 -54.95 -21.29 22.83
N ARG A 552 -53.74 -21.15 23.37
CA ARG A 552 -52.74 -20.22 22.85
C ARG A 552 -51.81 -20.89 21.84
N LEU A 553 -51.42 -20.14 20.82
CA LEU A 553 -50.37 -20.50 19.88
C LEU A 553 -49.13 -19.65 20.17
N ALA A 554 -48.06 -20.28 20.61
CA ALA A 554 -46.75 -19.68 20.79
C ALA A 554 -45.90 -19.86 19.53
N VAL A 555 -45.28 -18.77 19.02
CA VAL A 555 -44.41 -18.79 17.84
C VAL A 555 -43.13 -17.99 18.09
N ASN A 556 -41.99 -18.62 17.84
CA ASN A 556 -40.68 -17.99 17.88
C ASN A 556 -40.45 -17.06 16.69
N LEU A 557 -39.94 -15.85 16.97
CA LEU A 557 -39.59 -14.89 15.93
C LEU A 557 -38.11 -14.54 15.92
N SER A 558 -37.55 -14.46 14.71
CA SER A 558 -36.16 -14.07 14.49
C SER A 558 -35.99 -12.54 14.61
N PRO A 559 -34.86 -12.04 15.14
CA PRO A 559 -34.55 -10.61 15.20
C PRO A 559 -34.75 -9.87 13.88
N LEU A 560 -34.35 -10.48 12.76
CA LEU A 560 -34.45 -9.85 11.43
C LEU A 560 -35.91 -9.55 11.05
N GLN A 561 -36.87 -10.34 11.54
CA GLN A 561 -38.29 -10.11 11.27
C GLN A 561 -38.82 -8.95 12.08
N VAL A 562 -38.49 -8.89 13.37
CA VAL A 562 -38.95 -7.83 14.27
C VAL A 562 -38.39 -6.47 13.86
N GLU A 563 -37.15 -6.44 13.35
CA GLU A 563 -36.54 -5.23 12.78
C GLU A 563 -37.24 -4.73 11.51
N HIS A 564 -37.91 -5.61 10.75
CA HIS A 564 -38.53 -5.24 9.47
C HIS A 564 -39.61 -4.15 9.65
N PRO A 565 -39.62 -3.06 8.85
CA PRO A 565 -40.53 -1.92 9.06
C PRO A 565 -42.02 -2.29 8.97
N ARG A 566 -42.37 -3.25 8.12
CA ARG A 566 -43.76 -3.71 7.92
C ARG A 566 -44.16 -4.91 8.79
N PHE A 567 -43.35 -5.27 9.78
CA PHE A 567 -43.57 -6.46 10.60
C PHE A 567 -44.98 -6.54 11.21
N VAL A 568 -45.40 -5.47 11.91
CA VAL A 568 -46.71 -5.41 12.56
C VAL A 568 -47.85 -5.59 11.56
N SER A 569 -47.82 -4.85 10.44
CA SER A 569 -48.83 -4.98 9.40
C SER A 569 -48.88 -6.38 8.78
N THR A 570 -47.73 -6.96 8.44
CA THR A 570 -47.66 -8.30 7.83
C THR A 570 -48.23 -9.37 8.75
N LEU A 571 -47.86 -9.33 10.03
CA LEU A 571 -48.37 -10.27 11.02
C LEU A 571 -49.89 -10.17 11.18
N MET A 572 -50.42 -8.96 11.30
CA MET A 572 -51.86 -8.75 11.45
C MET A 572 -52.65 -9.14 10.20
N ASP A 573 -52.10 -8.93 9.01
CA ASP A 573 -52.72 -9.36 7.77
C ASP A 573 -52.78 -10.90 7.67
N GLN A 574 -51.76 -11.61 8.15
CA GLN A 574 -51.79 -13.07 8.25
C GLN A 574 -52.84 -13.58 9.24
N LEU A 575 -52.95 -12.96 10.43
CA LEU A 575 -53.98 -13.35 11.41
C LEU A 575 -55.39 -13.12 10.86
N ARG A 576 -55.61 -12.01 10.15
CA ARG A 576 -56.89 -11.71 9.49
C ARG A 576 -57.21 -12.73 8.39
N ALA A 577 -56.21 -13.14 7.59
CA ALA A 577 -56.41 -14.11 6.53
C ALA A 577 -56.94 -15.46 7.05
N HIS A 578 -56.55 -15.85 8.27
CA HIS A 578 -56.99 -17.08 8.93
C HIS A 578 -58.16 -16.90 9.90
N ASN A 579 -58.69 -15.67 10.07
CA ASN A 579 -59.63 -15.31 11.13
C ASN A 579 -59.13 -15.75 12.52
N PHE A 580 -57.83 -15.66 12.77
CA PHE A 580 -57.22 -16.07 14.02
C PHE A 580 -57.36 -14.97 15.09
N PRO A 581 -57.88 -15.25 16.29
CA PRO A 581 -58.01 -14.25 17.34
C PRO A 581 -56.63 -13.76 17.82
N PRO A 582 -56.33 -12.44 17.77
CA PRO A 582 -55.02 -11.93 18.19
C PRO A 582 -54.64 -12.28 19.63
N GLY A 583 -55.62 -12.33 20.53
CA GLY A 583 -55.46 -12.70 21.95
C GLY A 583 -54.95 -14.13 22.19
N ASN A 584 -55.10 -15.01 21.20
CA ASN A 584 -54.65 -16.38 21.26
C ASN A 584 -53.24 -16.56 20.67
N LEU A 585 -52.66 -15.52 20.04
CA LEU A 585 -51.29 -15.57 19.55
C LEU A 585 -50.34 -15.04 20.62
N GLU A 586 -49.31 -15.82 20.92
CA GLU A 586 -48.18 -15.42 21.74
C GLU A 586 -46.89 -15.44 20.90
N ILE A 587 -46.21 -14.31 20.86
CA ILE A 587 -44.94 -14.17 20.16
C ILE A 587 -43.81 -14.37 21.16
N GLU A 588 -42.87 -15.23 20.83
CA GLU A 588 -41.67 -15.50 21.62
C GLU A 588 -40.46 -14.80 20.99
N ILE A 589 -39.76 -14.02 21.80
CA ILE A 589 -38.57 -13.27 21.38
C ILE A 589 -37.49 -13.50 22.42
N THR A 590 -36.28 -13.83 21.97
CA THR A 590 -35.14 -13.99 22.87
C THR A 590 -34.69 -12.65 23.42
N GLU A 591 -34.16 -12.66 24.64
CA GLU A 591 -33.69 -11.46 25.34
C GLU A 591 -32.70 -10.62 24.51
N ASN A 592 -31.79 -11.27 23.78
CA ASN A 592 -30.76 -10.61 22.98
C ASN A 592 -31.31 -9.75 21.84
N VAL A 593 -32.50 -10.06 21.31
CA VAL A 593 -33.13 -9.28 20.24
C VAL A 593 -33.55 -7.92 20.76
N ILE A 594 -34.16 -7.90 21.94
CA ILE A 594 -34.70 -6.70 22.57
C ILE A 594 -33.58 -5.69 22.86
N MET A 595 -32.40 -6.17 23.23
CA MET A 595 -31.26 -5.35 23.63
C MET A 595 -30.55 -4.62 22.48
N LYS A 596 -30.75 -5.04 21.22
CA LYS A 596 -30.07 -4.44 20.06
C LYS A 596 -30.64 -3.09 19.65
N ASP A 597 -31.97 -2.93 19.73
CA ASP A 597 -32.68 -1.70 19.35
C ASP A 597 -33.94 -1.52 20.22
N LEU A 598 -33.72 -1.18 21.49
CA LEU A 598 -34.75 -1.18 22.52
C LEU A 598 -35.92 -0.24 22.20
N GLU A 599 -35.65 0.97 21.70
CA GLU A 599 -36.69 1.97 21.44
C GLU A 599 -37.59 1.56 20.27
N HIS A 600 -37.01 1.14 19.14
CA HIS A 600 -37.78 0.80 17.95
C HIS A 600 -38.55 -0.51 18.14
N ILE A 601 -37.92 -1.52 18.74
CA ILE A 601 -38.57 -2.81 19.05
C ILE A 601 -39.68 -2.61 20.08
N SER A 602 -39.43 -1.82 21.14
CA SER A 602 -40.46 -1.55 22.16
C SER A 602 -41.71 -0.90 21.57
N GLN A 603 -41.55 0.02 20.61
CA GLN A 603 -42.69 0.64 19.92
C GLN A 603 -43.54 -0.40 19.17
N LYS A 604 -42.92 -1.28 18.39
CA LYS A 604 -43.63 -2.34 17.65
C LYS A 604 -44.32 -3.34 18.58
N LEU A 605 -43.65 -3.70 19.68
CA LEU A 605 -44.23 -4.57 20.70
C LEU A 605 -45.45 -3.94 21.37
N ARG A 606 -45.42 -2.63 21.65
CA ARG A 606 -46.60 -1.91 22.19
C ARG A 606 -47.74 -1.87 21.19
N GLU A 607 -47.44 -1.69 19.91
CA GLU A 607 -48.44 -1.74 18.85
C GLU A 607 -49.11 -3.11 18.76
N LEU A 608 -48.34 -4.20 18.78
CA LEU A 608 -48.86 -5.56 18.78
C LEU A 608 -49.68 -5.89 20.03
N ALA A 609 -49.19 -5.50 21.21
CA ALA A 609 -49.93 -5.68 22.46
C ALA A 609 -51.26 -4.90 22.47
N ALA A 610 -51.28 -3.68 21.92
CA ALA A 610 -52.51 -2.89 21.78
C ALA A 610 -53.52 -3.54 20.82
N LEU A 611 -53.04 -4.32 19.84
CA LEU A 611 -53.86 -5.12 18.93
C LEU A 611 -54.27 -6.47 19.51
N GLY A 612 -53.87 -6.76 20.75
CA GLY A 612 -54.26 -7.96 21.51
C GLY A 612 -53.28 -9.12 21.43
N VAL A 613 -52.16 -9.00 20.72
CA VAL A 613 -51.15 -10.07 20.62
C VAL A 613 -50.35 -10.14 21.93
N ARG A 614 -50.15 -11.36 22.44
CA ARG A 614 -49.35 -11.62 23.65
C ARG A 614 -47.87 -11.69 23.30
N ILE A 615 -47.03 -11.32 24.26
CA ILE A 615 -45.58 -11.25 24.07
C ILE A 615 -44.91 -12.00 25.23
N ALA A 616 -44.05 -12.94 24.87
CA ALA A 616 -43.24 -13.73 25.77
C ALA A 616 -41.75 -13.42 25.54
N ILE A 617 -40.99 -13.35 26.64
CA ILE A 617 -39.52 -13.34 26.56
C ILE A 617 -39.03 -14.78 26.70
N ASP A 618 -38.26 -15.21 25.72
CA ASP A 618 -37.66 -16.55 25.64
C ASP A 618 -36.19 -16.57 26.09
N ASP A 619 -35.69 -17.76 26.44
CA ASP A 619 -34.32 -18.02 26.94
C ASP A 619 -33.88 -17.13 28.12
N PHE A 620 -34.81 -16.75 29.01
CA PHE A 620 -34.54 -15.74 30.03
C PHE A 620 -33.50 -16.20 31.07
N GLY A 621 -32.51 -15.35 31.33
CA GLY A 621 -31.45 -15.59 32.32
C GLY A 621 -30.13 -16.10 31.73
N THR A 622 -30.08 -16.40 30.43
CA THR A 622 -28.85 -16.82 29.73
C THR A 622 -27.96 -15.65 29.30
N GLY A 623 -28.46 -14.40 29.37
CA GLY A 623 -27.77 -13.16 28.99
C GLY A 623 -27.55 -12.15 30.14
N TYR A 624 -27.03 -10.98 29.81
CA TYR A 624 -26.83 -9.87 30.77
C TYR A 624 -28.12 -9.06 30.91
N SER A 625 -29.03 -9.51 31.79
CA SER A 625 -30.31 -8.83 31.98
C SER A 625 -30.17 -7.51 32.76
N SER A 626 -30.70 -6.41 32.22
CA SER A 626 -30.98 -5.20 33.01
C SER A 626 -32.47 -5.12 33.35
N LEU A 627 -32.81 -5.51 34.57
CA LEU A 627 -34.17 -5.46 35.15
C LEU A 627 -34.94 -4.15 34.84
N ASN A 628 -34.22 -3.04 34.65
CA ASN A 628 -34.77 -1.72 34.40
C ASN A 628 -35.58 -1.62 33.08
N TYR A 629 -35.27 -2.41 32.05
CA TYR A 629 -36.02 -2.35 30.78
C TYR A 629 -37.22 -3.29 30.74
N ILE A 630 -37.16 -4.43 31.42
CA ILE A 630 -38.22 -5.46 31.40
C ILE A 630 -39.55 -4.85 31.86
N HIS A 631 -39.52 -4.03 32.92
CA HIS A 631 -40.71 -3.33 33.43
C HIS A 631 -41.32 -2.32 32.41
N ARG A 632 -40.58 -1.89 31.38
CA ARG A 632 -41.04 -0.91 30.38
C ARG A 632 -41.62 -1.55 29.12
N LEU A 633 -41.49 -2.87 28.98
CA LEU A 633 -41.96 -3.61 27.82
C LEU A 633 -43.37 -4.16 28.06
N PRO A 634 -44.22 -4.24 27.02
CA PRO A 634 -45.58 -4.78 27.12
C PRO A 634 -45.54 -6.32 27.08
N ILE A 635 -44.80 -6.92 28.01
CA ILE A 635 -44.62 -8.37 28.10
C ILE A 635 -45.68 -8.99 29.00
N HIS A 636 -46.05 -10.23 28.67
CA HIS A 636 -47.11 -10.98 29.35
C HIS A 636 -46.56 -12.24 30.00
N THR A 637 -45.59 -12.88 29.33
CA THR A 637 -45.06 -14.18 29.72
C THR A 637 -43.53 -14.13 29.79
N LEU A 638 -42.94 -14.84 30.75
CA LEU A 638 -41.51 -15.05 30.87
C LEU A 638 -41.23 -16.55 30.86
N LYS A 639 -40.40 -16.99 29.92
CA LYS A 639 -40.01 -18.40 29.76
C LYS A 639 -38.66 -18.65 30.41
N VAL A 640 -38.61 -19.60 31.34
CA VAL A 640 -37.39 -20.03 32.03
C VAL A 640 -36.68 -21.07 31.17
N ASP A 641 -35.47 -20.75 30.74
CA ASP A 641 -34.67 -21.61 29.87
C ASP A 641 -34.42 -23.00 30.48
N GLN A 642 -34.46 -24.02 29.62
CA GLN A 642 -34.27 -25.42 30.00
C GLN A 642 -32.94 -25.71 30.73
N SER A 643 -31.89 -24.92 30.51
CA SER A 643 -30.58 -25.12 31.16
C SER A 643 -30.68 -24.95 32.67
N PHE A 644 -31.50 -24.01 33.15
CA PHE A 644 -31.74 -23.81 34.57
C PHE A 644 -32.68 -24.87 35.16
N VAL A 645 -33.66 -25.33 34.38
CA VAL A 645 -34.61 -26.37 34.81
C VAL A 645 -33.93 -27.74 34.92
N ARG A 646 -32.99 -28.06 34.01
CA ARG A 646 -32.17 -29.28 34.09
C ARG A 646 -31.27 -29.34 35.32
N GLY A 647 -30.85 -28.17 35.82
CA GLY A 647 -30.04 -28.02 37.03
C GLY A 647 -30.79 -28.29 38.33
N ILE A 648 -32.13 -28.40 38.29
CA ILE A 648 -32.95 -28.76 39.47
C ILE A 648 -32.69 -30.22 39.82
N ARG A 649 -31.69 -30.44 40.69
CA ARG A 649 -31.39 -31.70 41.35
C ARG A 649 -31.57 -31.54 42.86
N SER A 650 -31.88 -32.63 43.53
CA SER A 650 -31.98 -32.69 44.99
C SER A 650 -30.64 -32.29 45.65
N GLY A 651 -30.51 -31.02 46.06
CA GLY A 651 -29.40 -30.49 46.88
C GLY A 651 -28.51 -29.43 46.20
N GLU A 652 -28.86 -28.15 46.40
CA GLU A 652 -28.04 -26.91 46.47
C GLU A 652 -27.05 -26.56 45.33
N ASP A 653 -27.47 -25.63 44.45
CA ASP A 653 -26.82 -24.32 44.11
C ASP A 653 -27.43 -23.73 42.82
N GLU A 654 -27.74 -24.55 41.81
CA GLU A 654 -28.31 -24.10 40.52
C GLU A 654 -29.80 -23.71 40.61
N ALA A 655 -30.52 -24.17 41.63
CA ALA A 655 -31.92 -23.83 41.86
C ALA A 655 -32.14 -22.37 42.32
N CYS A 656 -31.06 -21.66 42.71
CA CYS A 656 -31.11 -20.26 43.15
C CYS A 656 -31.58 -19.31 42.02
N ILE A 657 -31.14 -19.56 40.78
CA ILE A 657 -31.49 -18.72 39.63
C ILE A 657 -32.97 -18.87 39.26
N VAL A 658 -33.49 -20.10 39.25
CA VAL A 658 -34.91 -20.38 38.99
C VAL A 658 -35.80 -19.68 40.02
N ASN A 659 -35.42 -19.71 41.30
CA ASN A 659 -36.14 -18.99 42.36
C ASN A 659 -36.17 -17.48 42.12
N ALA A 660 -35.03 -16.89 41.76
CA ALA A 660 -34.92 -15.46 41.50
C ALA A 660 -35.77 -15.03 40.28
N ILE A 661 -35.75 -15.82 39.21
CA ILE A 661 -36.54 -15.55 38.00
C ILE A 661 -38.04 -15.64 38.31
N ILE A 662 -38.47 -16.68 39.03
CA ILE A 662 -39.89 -16.84 39.39
C ILE A 662 -40.36 -15.70 40.29
N ALA A 663 -39.59 -15.37 41.33
CA ALA A 663 -39.93 -14.26 42.23
C ALA A 663 -40.00 -12.92 41.50
N MET A 664 -39.09 -12.68 40.55
CA MET A 664 -39.08 -11.48 39.70
C MET A 664 -40.33 -11.39 38.83
N ALA A 665 -40.67 -12.47 38.13
CA ALA A 665 -41.85 -12.50 37.26
C ALA A 665 -43.15 -12.30 38.06
N HIS A 666 -43.28 -12.89 39.25
CA HIS A 666 -44.39 -12.60 40.16
C HIS A 666 -44.43 -11.11 40.58
N GLY A 667 -43.27 -10.53 40.91
CA GLY A 667 -43.15 -9.11 41.26
C GLY A 667 -43.59 -8.17 40.12
N LEU A 668 -43.36 -8.58 38.87
CA LEU A 668 -43.76 -7.86 37.66
C LEU A 668 -45.17 -8.25 37.16
N ARG A 669 -45.86 -9.17 37.85
CA ARG A 669 -47.18 -9.72 37.46
C ARG A 669 -47.19 -10.38 36.08
N LEU A 670 -46.10 -11.06 35.73
CA LEU A 670 -45.96 -11.81 34.49
C LEU A 670 -46.35 -13.28 34.70
N GLU A 671 -46.90 -13.90 33.65
CA GLU A 671 -47.04 -15.35 33.58
C GLU A 671 -45.65 -15.99 33.42
N ILE A 672 -45.48 -17.18 33.98
CA ILE A 672 -44.20 -17.91 33.94
C ILE A 672 -44.44 -19.27 33.30
N VAL A 673 -43.60 -19.60 32.33
CA VAL A 673 -43.51 -20.93 31.71
C VAL A 673 -42.12 -21.49 31.98
N ALA A 674 -42.02 -22.69 32.53
CA ALA A 674 -40.74 -23.38 32.69
C ALA A 674 -40.54 -24.44 31.61
N GLU A 675 -39.41 -24.37 30.90
CA GLU A 675 -39.10 -25.26 29.79
C GLU A 675 -38.20 -26.43 30.20
N GLY A 676 -38.21 -27.51 29.41
CA GLY A 676 -37.33 -28.65 29.65
C GLY A 676 -37.67 -29.45 30.90
N VAL A 677 -38.94 -29.45 31.34
CA VAL A 677 -39.39 -30.31 32.45
C VAL A 677 -39.40 -31.77 31.98
N GLU A 678 -38.57 -32.61 32.60
CA GLU A 678 -38.35 -34.01 32.26
C GLU A 678 -38.74 -34.96 33.40
N THR A 679 -38.69 -34.51 34.67
CA THR A 679 -38.88 -35.37 35.85
C THR A 679 -39.99 -34.89 36.80
N ASP A 680 -40.53 -35.82 37.60
CA ASP A 680 -41.49 -35.52 38.66
C ASP A 680 -40.91 -34.55 39.72
N GLU A 681 -39.61 -34.67 40.02
CA GLU A 681 -38.91 -33.79 40.98
C GLU A 681 -38.88 -32.34 40.48
N GLN A 682 -38.56 -32.12 39.21
CA GLN A 682 -38.57 -30.80 38.58
C GLN A 682 -39.97 -30.19 38.59
N LEU A 683 -40.98 -30.98 38.23
CA LEU A 683 -42.37 -30.54 38.22
C LEU A 683 -42.84 -30.14 39.63
N ALA A 684 -42.56 -30.96 40.64
CA ALA A 684 -42.92 -30.69 42.02
C ALA A 684 -42.22 -29.42 42.55
N TYR A 685 -40.94 -29.24 42.23
CA TYR A 685 -40.16 -28.06 42.60
C TYR A 685 -40.75 -26.78 42.01
N LEU A 686 -40.98 -26.76 40.69
CA LEU A 686 -41.55 -25.61 39.97
C LEU A 686 -42.96 -25.28 40.48
N LYS A 687 -43.78 -26.30 40.77
CA LYS A 687 -45.13 -26.12 41.31
C LYS A 687 -45.11 -25.49 42.70
N ASN A 688 -44.19 -25.90 43.57
CA ASN A 688 -44.04 -25.34 44.92
C ASN A 688 -43.60 -23.87 44.90
N LEU A 689 -42.87 -23.45 43.86
CA LEU A 689 -42.46 -22.06 43.66
C LEU A 689 -43.55 -21.20 43.00
N GLY A 690 -44.70 -21.77 42.65
CA GLY A 690 -45.79 -21.04 41.98
C GLY A 690 -45.59 -20.87 40.47
N CYS A 691 -44.79 -21.73 39.82
CA CYS A 691 -44.76 -21.85 38.37
C CYS A 691 -45.90 -22.77 37.91
N HIS A 692 -46.93 -22.17 37.32
CA HIS A 692 -48.18 -22.86 36.98
C HIS A 692 -48.26 -23.36 35.54
N GLN A 693 -47.32 -22.99 34.67
CA GLN A 693 -47.24 -23.45 33.29
C GLN A 693 -45.88 -24.08 33.04
N VAL A 694 -45.89 -25.26 32.42
CA VAL A 694 -44.69 -26.08 32.22
C VAL A 694 -44.72 -26.71 30.84
N GLN A 695 -43.54 -26.87 30.28
CA GLN A 695 -43.31 -27.49 28.97
C GLN A 695 -42.07 -28.37 29.05
N GLY A 696 -42.11 -29.53 28.41
CA GLY A 696 -40.97 -30.44 28.37
C GLY A 696 -41.37 -31.89 28.11
N PHE A 697 -40.37 -32.77 28.06
CA PHE A 697 -40.59 -34.17 27.69
C PHE A 697 -41.41 -34.96 28.71
N TYR A 698 -41.60 -34.43 29.92
CA TYR A 698 -42.51 -34.99 30.92
C TYR A 698 -43.95 -35.14 30.37
N TYR A 699 -44.45 -34.13 29.64
CA TYR A 699 -45.76 -34.14 28.98
C TYR A 699 -45.70 -34.63 27.52
N GLY A 700 -44.48 -34.76 26.99
CA GLY A 700 -44.19 -35.29 25.66
C GLY A 700 -43.35 -34.34 24.80
N PRO A 701 -42.65 -34.88 23.79
CA PRO A 701 -41.95 -34.07 22.79
C PRO A 701 -42.95 -33.37 21.86
N ALA A 702 -42.46 -32.44 21.04
CA ALA A 702 -43.23 -31.87 19.95
C ALA A 702 -43.72 -32.96 18.99
N ARG A 703 -44.99 -32.91 18.58
CA ARG A 703 -45.61 -33.91 17.71
C ARG A 703 -46.38 -33.27 16.54
N PRO A 704 -46.63 -34.02 15.44
CA PRO A 704 -47.48 -33.54 14.34
C PRO A 704 -48.91 -33.24 14.79
N LYS A 705 -49.62 -32.44 13.98
CA LYS A 705 -51.01 -32.00 14.20
C LYS A 705 -51.93 -33.17 14.62
N GLU A 706 -51.88 -34.29 13.90
CA GLU A 706 -52.79 -35.42 14.06
C GLU A 706 -52.64 -36.15 15.40
N MET A 707 -51.45 -36.07 16.00
CA MET A 707 -51.19 -36.65 17.32
C MET A 707 -51.57 -35.70 18.45
N ILE A 708 -51.42 -34.39 18.22
CA ILE A 708 -51.73 -33.36 19.22
C ILE A 708 -53.23 -33.20 19.38
N GLU A 709 -53.98 -33.22 18.28
CA GLU A 709 -55.44 -33.13 18.26
C GLU A 709 -56.11 -34.15 19.20
N LYS A 710 -55.56 -35.38 19.26
CA LYS A 710 -56.03 -36.45 20.15
C LYS A 710 -55.76 -36.19 21.64
N SER A 711 -54.90 -35.23 21.97
CA SER A 711 -54.42 -34.93 23.33
C SER A 711 -54.91 -33.59 23.91
N LEU A 712 -55.67 -32.79 23.15
CA LEU A 712 -56.09 -31.43 23.55
C LEU A 712 -57.10 -31.36 24.72
N GLY A 713 -57.67 -32.48 25.18
CA GLY A 713 -58.64 -32.53 26.28
C GLY A 713 -58.04 -32.68 27.68
N GLN A 714 -57.33 -33.79 27.93
CA GLN A 714 -56.60 -34.07 29.17
C GLN A 714 -55.35 -34.88 28.82
N ILE A 715 -54.18 -34.36 29.16
CA ILE A 715 -52.93 -35.11 29.02
C ILE A 715 -52.75 -35.96 30.28
N PRO A 716 -52.48 -37.28 30.17
CA PRO A 716 -52.15 -38.10 31.34
C PRO A 716 -50.97 -37.50 32.09
N ALA A 717 -50.95 -37.63 33.41
CA ALA A 717 -49.93 -37.03 34.28
C ALA A 717 -48.49 -37.40 33.90
N ARG A 718 -48.28 -38.45 33.10
CA ARG A 718 -47.01 -38.79 32.48
C ARG A 718 -47.27 -39.27 31.06
N ALA A 719 -46.54 -38.75 30.08
CA ALA A 719 -46.52 -39.36 28.76
C ALA A 719 -46.00 -40.80 28.90
N ALA A 720 -46.75 -41.80 28.40
CA ALA A 720 -46.30 -43.19 28.41
C ALA A 720 -44.86 -43.27 27.87
N SER A 721 -43.99 -43.93 28.64
CA SER A 721 -42.54 -43.97 28.41
C SER A 721 -42.20 -44.25 26.96
N PHE A 722 -41.38 -43.37 26.37
CA PHE A 722 -40.76 -43.54 25.07
C PHE A 722 -39.67 -44.62 25.09
#